data_AF-A0A2N3AN94-F1
#
_entry.id   AF-A0A2N3AN94-F1
#
_cell.length_a   1.000
_cell.length_b   1.000
_cell.length_c   1.000
_cell.angle_alpha   90.00
_cell.angle_beta   90.00
_cell.angle_gamma   90.00
#
_symmetry.space_group_name_H-M   'P 1'
#
loop_
_entity.id
_entity.type
_entity.pdbx_description
1 polymer ?
#
loop_
_entity_poly.entity_id
_entity_poly.type
_entity_poly.pdbx_seq_one_letter_code
_entity_poly.pdbx_strand_id
1 'polypeptide(L)'
;MSLLLFAIKIKKGVVKEMKRKVLISVFFMLFTFTLISSQLISINADSIFSKTKPNNWITISYGSAVDKLTLTHSGERVGDVIQKIPSYDVDYKGLVQQYLEPYSILCHDVLLYNIKPDTPPLINILAHYPIGSEQPAWVDLFREGHFQLYYNPHLIRIFLKGDNPENSFEKYQSVIRHPIQDLINSKHLSIKNIEVYVFNNDYAKAEIRVNIIPATSAIDDLDLSPKHRSIDLGSIEEFLNHGVALEAVEVDERNDIFFYGRSASDQTIAGQPVSISDIAVTYRSIFHYGYNAPYISLDTHEDNRYAKVNFGGHLENTRVGHVVLEADKLFKTLSTGIDPNTHEFVKSKITKHVPDFLTEDERGFLEGTNEGNTEIRYWFYPDEIGTVTDGSIGVVQKHQFLADAERMDVEVQLDKATRETIDHLNKYFILYKKAENTYKELNTVGRMMALVNWLKEMNIDDRVELDDLLSVKIPAFSTPEKTKKMLAITAIVCPGDLNITNQNVRDYTRTYYLSHLLDKYPLSTSDNEFLEIANNYLSQVDIAKLYPPYKKLEGQVDDYGRQINSKEKEIELLNDEIERKKNTLDMYSSSDIEQYNNLINKYNSLLENQESMINVYNAKVNELNSINIISGAIFSIGGGISLNPREFKQIVINKDSPAIREIFKVKSQLKFVGNISKSGDWMRSNVTNGGSRINKLPDISWTSSKSENGSIKYTYRTDFGDSASVEFFNNLNYVQYNINMEAYNDIVKYSKEKNLIEVTHGIFPQEYKGEVSSDGKRIVFSK
;
A
#
# COMPACT_ATOMS: atom_id res chain seq x y z
N MET A 1 0.82 -66.45 35.61
CA MET A 1 0.57 -67.88 35.91
C MET A 1 -0.69 -67.94 36.77
N SER A 2 -1.80 -68.64 36.50
CA SER A 2 -2.34 -69.43 35.36
C SER A 2 -3.80 -69.83 35.73
N LEU A 3 -4.80 -70.05 34.86
CA LEU A 3 -5.00 -69.90 33.40
C LEU A 3 -6.53 -69.92 33.11
N LEU A 4 -7.02 -69.35 31.99
CA LEU A 4 -8.43 -69.46 31.46
C LEU A 4 -9.53 -68.79 32.36
N LEU A 5 -10.71 -68.37 31.89
CA LEU A 5 -11.44 -68.60 30.64
C LEU A 5 -12.46 -67.45 30.40
N PHE A 6 -12.41 -66.73 29.27
CA PHE A 6 -13.61 -66.23 28.55
C PHE A 6 -13.21 -65.78 27.14
N ALA A 7 -14.11 -65.93 26.16
CA ALA A 7 -13.78 -65.81 24.74
C ALA A 7 -14.87 -65.09 23.92
N ILE A 8 -14.51 -64.70 22.68
CA ILE A 8 -15.39 -64.25 21.57
C ILE A 8 -15.93 -62.80 21.79
N LYS A 9 -15.64 -61.77 20.98
CA LYS A 9 -15.90 -61.66 19.52
C LYS A 9 -15.29 -60.36 18.91
N ILE A 10 -14.33 -60.43 17.98
CA ILE A 10 -14.00 -59.28 17.10
C ILE A 10 -13.89 -59.75 15.63
N LYS A 11 -14.42 -58.93 14.71
CA LYS A 11 -14.59 -59.21 13.28
C LYS A 11 -13.26 -59.35 12.53
N LYS A 12 -13.21 -60.32 11.61
CA LYS A 12 -12.31 -60.28 10.44
C LYS A 12 -12.72 -59.09 9.55
N GLY A 13 -11.79 -58.20 9.19
CA GLY A 13 -12.11 -57.05 8.33
C GLY A 13 -10.96 -56.21 7.75
N VAL A 14 -9.74 -56.23 8.31
CA VAL A 14 -8.71 -55.20 7.99
C VAL A 14 -7.46 -55.73 7.24
N VAL A 15 -7.25 -57.06 7.19
CA VAL A 15 -5.95 -57.64 6.77
C VAL A 15 -5.69 -57.62 5.24
N LYS A 16 -6.69 -57.29 4.40
CA LYS A 16 -6.55 -57.38 2.94
C LYS A 16 -5.98 -56.11 2.27
N GLU A 17 -6.02 -54.96 2.93
CA GLU A 17 -5.74 -53.67 2.29
C GLU A 17 -4.29 -53.18 2.49
N MET A 18 -3.69 -53.43 3.65
CA MET A 18 -2.26 -53.13 3.89
C MET A 18 -1.31 -53.87 2.93
N LYS A 19 -1.63 -55.13 2.57
CA LYS A 19 -0.77 -55.91 1.64
C LYS A 19 -0.71 -55.33 0.23
N ARG A 20 -1.71 -54.55 -0.20
CA ARG A 20 -1.72 -53.94 -1.54
C ARG A 20 -0.88 -52.66 -1.61
N LYS A 21 -0.91 -51.82 -0.55
CA LYS A 21 -0.10 -50.59 -0.50
C LYS A 21 1.41 -50.89 -0.39
N VAL A 22 1.81 -51.85 0.45
CA VAL A 22 3.23 -52.24 0.58
C VAL A 22 3.80 -52.81 -0.72
N LEU A 23 3.02 -53.63 -1.45
CA LEU A 23 3.49 -54.19 -2.72
C LEU A 23 3.70 -53.13 -3.81
N ILE A 24 2.86 -52.08 -3.84
CA ILE A 24 2.97 -50.98 -4.81
C ILE A 24 4.22 -50.13 -4.51
N SER A 25 4.52 -49.80 -3.25
CA SER A 25 5.74 -49.05 -2.89
C SER A 25 7.02 -49.83 -3.20
N VAL A 26 7.04 -51.15 -2.99
CA VAL A 26 8.21 -51.99 -3.36
C VAL A 26 8.39 -52.05 -4.88
N PHE A 27 7.29 -52.12 -5.65
CA PHE A 27 7.37 -52.11 -7.12
C PHE A 27 7.88 -50.77 -7.67
N PHE A 28 7.46 -49.64 -7.08
CA PHE A 28 7.96 -48.32 -7.46
C PHE A 28 9.46 -48.13 -7.15
N MET A 29 9.94 -48.65 -6.00
CA MET A 29 11.37 -48.58 -5.65
C MET A 29 12.26 -49.47 -6.53
N LEU A 30 11.78 -50.63 -7.01
CA LEU A 30 12.54 -51.43 -7.97
C LEU A 30 12.59 -50.75 -9.35
N PHE A 31 11.51 -50.09 -9.78
CA PHE A 31 11.42 -49.48 -11.11
C PHE A 31 12.31 -48.23 -11.25
N THR A 32 12.48 -47.44 -10.19
CA THR A 32 13.43 -46.32 -10.19
C THR A 32 14.88 -46.81 -10.20
N PHE A 33 15.19 -47.91 -9.50
CA PHE A 33 16.54 -48.48 -9.49
C PHE A 33 16.97 -49.08 -10.84
N THR A 34 16.04 -49.64 -11.62
CA THR A 34 16.32 -50.15 -12.98
C THR A 34 16.42 -49.05 -14.04
N LEU A 35 15.68 -47.94 -13.90
CA LEU A 35 15.86 -46.80 -14.80
C LEU A 35 17.24 -46.15 -14.62
N ILE A 36 17.68 -45.91 -13.38
CA ILE A 36 18.98 -45.28 -13.07
C ILE A 36 20.17 -46.15 -13.52
N SER A 37 20.04 -47.48 -13.47
CA SER A 37 21.10 -48.41 -13.92
C SER A 37 21.15 -48.65 -15.43
N SER A 38 20.19 -48.14 -16.21
CA SER A 38 20.15 -48.27 -17.68
C SER A 38 20.67 -47.06 -18.48
N GLN A 39 21.06 -45.96 -17.81
CA GLN A 39 21.68 -44.79 -18.47
C GLN A 39 23.21 -44.71 -18.28
N LEU A 40 23.82 -45.69 -17.60
CA LEU A 40 25.27 -45.81 -17.44
C LEU A 40 25.81 -46.91 -18.38
N ILE A 41 26.16 -46.51 -19.61
CA ILE A 41 27.34 -46.93 -20.40
C ILE A 41 27.23 -46.28 -21.79
N SER A 42 27.91 -45.15 -21.94
CA SER A 42 28.48 -44.69 -23.22
C SER A 42 29.67 -43.79 -22.90
N ILE A 43 30.71 -44.40 -22.33
CA ILE A 43 31.99 -43.72 -22.09
C ILE A 43 32.71 -43.67 -23.43
N ASN A 44 32.51 -42.58 -24.18
CA ASN A 44 33.33 -42.28 -25.34
C ASN A 44 34.68 -41.76 -24.81
N ALA A 45 35.70 -42.61 -24.86
CA ALA A 45 36.99 -42.36 -24.24
C ALA A 45 37.88 -41.45 -25.10
N ASP A 46 37.52 -40.17 -25.20
CA ASP A 46 38.29 -39.14 -25.91
C ASP A 46 38.19 -37.74 -25.26
N SER A 47 38.12 -37.67 -23.92
CA SER A 47 38.04 -36.40 -23.17
C SER A 47 39.18 -36.16 -22.16
N ILE A 48 40.38 -36.70 -22.43
CA ILE A 48 41.60 -36.33 -21.69
C ILE A 48 42.21 -35.07 -22.32
N PHE A 49 41.55 -33.93 -22.11
CA PHE A 49 42.09 -32.56 -22.04
C PHE A 49 40.93 -31.57 -21.92
N SER A 50 40.14 -31.66 -20.84
CA SER A 50 39.26 -30.56 -20.47
C SER A 50 40.13 -29.37 -20.03
N LYS A 51 40.47 -28.50 -20.99
CA LYS A 51 40.78 -27.10 -20.66
C LYS A 51 39.60 -26.61 -19.83
N THR A 52 39.84 -26.36 -18.55
CA THR A 52 38.86 -25.69 -17.69
C THR A 52 38.51 -24.37 -18.38
N LYS A 53 37.27 -24.26 -18.87
CA LYS A 53 36.79 -22.99 -19.41
C LYS A 53 37.05 -21.92 -18.33
N PRO A 54 37.63 -20.75 -18.68
CA PRO A 54 37.78 -19.69 -17.71
C PRO A 54 36.42 -19.39 -17.07
N ASN A 55 36.40 -19.19 -15.77
CA ASN A 55 35.17 -18.85 -15.07
C ASN A 55 34.77 -17.43 -15.45
N ASN A 56 33.82 -17.31 -16.38
CA ASN A 56 33.35 -16.04 -16.94
C ASN A 56 32.42 -15.27 -15.99
N TRP A 57 32.31 -15.70 -14.73
CA TRP A 57 31.50 -15.07 -13.71
C TRP A 57 32.35 -14.16 -12.82
N ILE A 58 31.92 -12.91 -12.68
CA ILE A 58 32.45 -11.95 -11.71
C ILE A 58 31.47 -11.87 -10.54
N THR A 59 31.99 -11.84 -9.31
CA THR A 59 31.21 -11.60 -8.09
C THR A 59 31.31 -10.13 -7.70
N ILE A 60 30.16 -9.48 -7.55
CA ILE A 60 29.99 -8.10 -7.09
C ILE A 60 29.46 -8.17 -5.65
N SER A 61 30.29 -7.86 -4.66
CA SER A 61 29.86 -7.73 -3.27
C SER A 61 29.41 -6.30 -3.01
N TYR A 62 28.12 -6.11 -2.72
CA TYR A 62 27.54 -4.79 -2.43
C TYR A 62 27.05 -4.66 -0.98
N GLY A 63 27.22 -5.70 -0.15
CA GLY A 63 26.79 -5.71 1.26
C GLY A 63 27.39 -4.66 2.19
N SER A 64 28.39 -3.88 1.76
CA SER A 64 28.90 -2.70 2.48
C SER A 64 28.29 -1.38 1.99
N ALA A 65 27.63 -1.39 0.83
CA ALA A 65 26.90 -0.25 0.25
C ALA A 65 25.46 -0.15 0.79
N VAL A 66 24.83 -1.31 1.05
CA VAL A 66 23.48 -1.45 1.63
C VAL A 66 23.35 -0.68 2.95
N ASP A 67 22.31 0.14 3.07
CA ASP A 67 21.93 0.68 4.37
C ASP A 67 21.24 -0.39 5.21
N LYS A 68 21.95 -0.87 6.22
CA LYS A 68 21.48 -1.93 7.13
C LYS A 68 20.65 -1.41 8.29
N LEU A 69 20.54 -0.09 8.46
CA LEU A 69 19.78 0.54 9.55
C LEU A 69 18.35 0.89 9.13
N THR A 70 18.09 1.04 7.82
CA THR A 70 16.75 1.22 7.25
C THR A 70 15.80 0.13 7.76
N LEU A 71 14.61 0.55 8.17
CA LEU A 71 13.54 -0.36 8.59
C LEU A 71 12.78 -0.89 7.37
N THR A 72 12.58 -2.20 7.35
CA THR A 72 11.63 -2.88 6.46
C THR A 72 10.20 -2.70 6.97
N HIS A 73 9.21 -3.10 6.17
CA HIS A 73 7.79 -3.01 6.55
C HIS A 73 7.36 -4.03 7.62
N SER A 74 8.28 -4.88 8.14
CA SER A 74 8.04 -5.66 9.37
C SER A 74 8.50 -4.92 10.63
N GLY A 75 9.04 -3.70 10.50
CA GLY A 75 9.72 -2.97 11.56
C GLY A 75 11.13 -3.48 11.87
N GLU A 76 11.56 -4.59 11.26
CA GLU A 76 12.93 -5.10 11.38
C GLU A 76 13.89 -4.35 10.47
N ARG A 77 15.15 -4.22 10.90
CA ARG A 77 16.21 -3.62 10.08
C ARG A 77 16.59 -4.52 8.91
N VAL A 78 16.86 -3.92 7.75
CA VAL A 78 17.35 -4.64 6.55
C VAL A 78 18.54 -5.56 6.88
N GLY A 79 19.48 -5.11 7.72
CA GLY A 79 20.64 -5.90 8.13
C GLY A 79 20.32 -7.15 8.96
N ASP A 80 19.24 -7.11 9.76
CA ASP A 80 18.82 -8.22 10.61
C ASP A 80 18.01 -9.24 9.78
N VAL A 81 17.17 -8.75 8.87
CA VAL A 81 16.43 -9.58 7.92
C VAL A 81 17.38 -10.37 7.01
N ILE A 82 18.41 -9.72 6.44
CA ILE A 82 19.43 -10.38 5.59
C ILE A 82 20.09 -11.57 6.29
N GLN A 83 20.44 -11.43 7.58
CA GLN A 83 21.07 -12.49 8.36
C GLN A 83 20.17 -13.72 8.57
N LYS A 84 18.85 -13.52 8.56
CA LYS A 84 17.86 -14.57 8.74
C LYS A 84 17.52 -15.32 7.45
N ILE A 85 17.64 -14.72 6.27
CA ILE A 85 17.29 -15.34 4.96
C ILE A 85 17.77 -16.80 4.81
N PRO A 86 18.99 -17.22 5.22
CA PRO A 86 19.42 -18.62 5.11
C PRO A 86 18.59 -19.65 5.90
N SER A 87 17.83 -19.19 6.91
CA SER A 87 17.12 -20.01 7.89
C SER A 87 15.59 -19.94 7.75
N TYR A 88 15.09 -19.07 6.86
CA TYR A 88 13.66 -18.81 6.64
C TYR A 88 13.25 -19.14 5.20
N ASP A 89 11.96 -19.00 4.90
CA ASP A 89 11.43 -19.29 3.58
C ASP A 89 11.73 -18.18 2.54
N VAL A 90 11.09 -18.29 1.38
CA VAL A 90 11.24 -17.36 0.27
C VAL A 90 10.55 -16.02 0.53
N ASP A 91 9.56 -15.96 1.40
CA ASP A 91 8.73 -14.76 1.64
C ASP A 91 9.51 -13.73 2.44
N TYR A 92 10.40 -14.20 3.31
CA TYR A 92 11.35 -13.35 4.04
C TYR A 92 12.31 -12.55 3.11
N LYS A 93 12.43 -12.94 1.84
CA LYS A 93 13.14 -12.13 0.82
C LYS A 93 12.33 -10.93 0.33
N GLY A 94 10.99 -10.99 0.42
CA GLY A 94 10.11 -9.88 0.04
C GLY A 94 10.37 -8.62 0.84
N LEU A 95 10.60 -8.78 2.15
CA LEU A 95 10.97 -7.71 3.10
C LEU A 95 12.16 -6.87 2.63
N VAL A 96 13.08 -7.44 1.85
CA VAL A 96 14.33 -6.80 1.41
C VAL A 96 14.51 -6.67 -0.11
N GLN A 97 13.63 -7.23 -0.95
CA GLN A 97 13.77 -7.18 -2.40
C GLN A 97 13.93 -5.74 -2.92
N GLN A 98 13.05 -4.82 -2.48
CA GLN A 98 13.10 -3.40 -2.84
C GLN A 98 14.41 -2.70 -2.45
N TYR A 99 15.14 -3.20 -1.45
CA TYR A 99 16.40 -2.63 -0.97
C TYR A 99 17.65 -3.28 -1.59
N LEU A 100 17.51 -4.45 -2.24
CA LEU A 100 18.65 -5.28 -2.70
C LEU A 100 18.65 -5.59 -4.20
N GLU A 101 17.49 -5.67 -4.85
CA GLU A 101 17.41 -5.90 -6.29
C GLU A 101 17.88 -4.69 -7.15
N PRO A 102 17.69 -3.42 -6.73
CA PRO A 102 18.22 -2.26 -7.47
C PRO A 102 19.76 -2.24 -7.60
N TYR A 103 20.50 -2.90 -6.70
CA TYR A 103 21.96 -3.07 -6.81
C TYR A 103 22.38 -3.90 -8.03
N SER A 104 21.44 -4.57 -8.70
CA SER A 104 21.69 -5.23 -9.98
C SER A 104 22.28 -4.29 -11.03
N ILE A 105 22.00 -2.98 -10.98
CA ILE A 105 22.52 -1.96 -11.91
C ILE A 105 24.05 -2.05 -12.09
N LEU A 106 24.76 -2.42 -11.01
CA LEU A 106 26.21 -2.61 -10.96
C LEU A 106 26.73 -3.67 -11.96
N CYS A 107 25.85 -4.54 -12.49
CA CYS A 107 26.20 -5.46 -13.57
C CYS A 107 26.74 -4.73 -14.81
N HIS A 108 26.17 -3.58 -15.15
CA HIS A 108 26.61 -2.79 -16.29
C HIS A 108 27.97 -2.13 -16.02
N ASP A 109 28.14 -1.49 -14.87
CA ASP A 109 29.37 -0.76 -14.53
C ASP A 109 30.57 -1.71 -14.43
N VAL A 110 30.35 -2.89 -13.85
CA VAL A 110 31.32 -3.98 -13.79
C VAL A 110 31.61 -4.55 -15.17
N LEU A 111 30.61 -4.66 -16.06
CA LEU A 111 30.86 -5.07 -17.44
C LEU A 111 31.75 -4.04 -18.16
N LEU A 112 31.45 -2.74 -18.05
CA LEU A 112 32.21 -1.66 -18.68
C LEU A 112 33.69 -1.66 -18.28
N TYR A 113 34.02 -2.04 -17.05
CA TYR A 113 35.40 -2.26 -16.61
C TYR A 113 36.11 -3.38 -17.40
N ASN A 114 35.39 -4.46 -17.71
CA ASN A 114 35.94 -5.68 -18.30
C ASN A 114 35.98 -5.68 -19.83
N ILE A 115 35.08 -4.95 -20.50
CA ILE A 115 35.04 -4.87 -21.96
C ILE A 115 35.81 -3.66 -22.51
N LYS A 116 35.79 -3.51 -23.84
CA LYS A 116 36.13 -2.23 -24.50
C LYS A 116 34.89 -1.33 -24.44
N PRO A 117 35.04 -0.01 -24.21
CA PRO A 117 33.89 0.89 -24.17
C PRO A 117 33.13 0.93 -25.49
N ASP A 118 31.81 1.01 -25.40
CA ASP A 118 30.93 1.13 -26.55
C ASP A 118 31.09 2.50 -27.23
N THR A 119 31.04 2.52 -28.56
CA THR A 119 31.12 3.75 -29.37
C THR A 119 30.06 3.72 -30.48
N PRO A 120 29.03 4.59 -30.43
CA PRO A 120 28.71 5.54 -29.36
C PRO A 120 28.35 4.85 -28.02
N PRO A 121 28.39 5.57 -26.88
CA PRO A 121 28.05 5.00 -25.59
C PRO A 121 26.59 4.57 -25.47
N LEU A 122 26.33 3.64 -24.54
CA LEU A 122 24.98 3.20 -24.20
C LEU A 122 24.31 4.12 -23.15
N ILE A 123 22.98 4.15 -23.14
CA ILE A 123 22.12 4.84 -22.16
C ILE A 123 21.15 3.81 -21.57
N ASN A 124 20.89 3.87 -20.26
CA ASN A 124 19.86 3.06 -19.59
C ASN A 124 18.47 3.54 -20.04
N ILE A 125 17.59 2.64 -20.48
CA ILE A 125 16.23 3.01 -20.93
C ILE A 125 15.42 3.72 -19.84
N LEU A 126 15.71 3.47 -18.56
CA LEU A 126 15.08 4.15 -17.42
C LEU A 126 15.35 5.66 -17.38
N ALA A 127 16.39 6.16 -18.05
CA ALA A 127 16.69 7.59 -18.10
C ALA A 127 15.60 8.42 -18.83
N HIS A 128 14.72 7.77 -19.59
CA HIS A 128 13.57 8.39 -20.26
C HIS A 128 12.28 8.38 -19.42
N TYR A 129 12.31 7.74 -18.25
CA TYR A 129 11.15 7.55 -17.40
C TYR A 129 11.51 7.89 -15.94
N PRO A 130 11.49 9.17 -15.55
CA PRO A 130 11.58 9.60 -14.16
C PRO A 130 10.53 8.92 -13.26
N ILE A 131 10.82 8.77 -11.96
CA ILE A 131 9.86 8.23 -11.00
C ILE A 131 8.61 9.13 -10.94
N GLY A 132 7.42 8.53 -10.99
CA GLY A 132 6.13 9.23 -11.01
C GLY A 132 5.74 9.90 -12.35
N SER A 133 6.56 9.81 -13.39
CA SER A 133 6.23 10.29 -14.74
C SER A 133 5.26 9.37 -15.50
N GLU A 134 4.76 9.81 -16.65
CA GLU A 134 3.99 8.94 -17.55
C GLU A 134 4.90 7.87 -18.16
N GLN A 135 4.64 6.60 -17.85
CA GLN A 135 5.53 5.48 -18.17
C GLN A 135 4.77 4.22 -18.59
N PRO A 136 5.28 3.40 -19.52
CA PRO A 136 4.75 2.05 -19.75
C PRO A 136 4.78 1.20 -18.48
N ALA A 137 3.80 0.30 -18.32
CA ALA A 137 3.67 -0.53 -17.13
C ALA A 137 4.88 -1.47 -16.88
N TRP A 138 5.66 -1.81 -17.93
CA TRP A 138 6.93 -2.55 -17.81
C TRP A 138 8.04 -1.78 -17.06
N VAL A 139 8.00 -0.44 -16.99
CA VAL A 139 9.13 0.38 -16.49
C VAL A 139 9.48 0.05 -15.02
N ASP A 140 8.49 -0.17 -14.16
CA ASP A 140 8.76 -0.48 -12.75
C ASP A 140 9.46 -1.84 -12.56
N LEU A 141 9.27 -2.80 -13.47
CA LEU A 141 9.97 -4.10 -13.45
C LEU A 141 11.47 -3.95 -13.74
N PHE A 142 11.83 -2.96 -14.56
CA PHE A 142 13.21 -2.58 -14.83
C PHE A 142 13.80 -1.74 -13.69
N ARG A 143 12.99 -0.86 -13.09
CA ARG A 143 13.38 -0.03 -11.94
C ARG A 143 13.66 -0.86 -10.67
N GLU A 144 12.94 -1.95 -10.46
CA GLU A 144 13.23 -2.92 -9.39
C GLU A 144 14.54 -3.68 -9.63
N GLY A 145 14.97 -3.86 -10.88
CA GLY A 145 16.28 -4.42 -11.23
C GLY A 145 16.29 -5.92 -11.59
N HIS A 146 15.12 -6.58 -11.72
CA HIS A 146 15.06 -7.92 -12.30
C HIS A 146 15.52 -7.95 -13.78
N PHE A 147 15.35 -6.81 -14.47
CA PHE A 147 15.73 -6.57 -15.85
C PHE A 147 16.48 -5.25 -15.96
N GLN A 148 17.49 -5.19 -16.81
CA GLN A 148 18.11 -3.93 -17.20
C GLN A 148 18.26 -3.90 -18.72
N LEU A 149 18.04 -2.74 -19.33
CA LEU A 149 18.26 -2.54 -20.75
C LEU A 149 19.03 -1.23 -20.98
N TYR A 150 20.14 -1.37 -21.69
CA TYR A 150 20.99 -0.27 -22.13
C TYR A 150 21.03 -0.28 -23.66
N TYR A 151 21.08 0.89 -24.30
CA TYR A 151 21.10 0.94 -25.76
C TYR A 151 21.84 2.16 -26.31
N ASN A 152 22.23 2.04 -27.57
CA ASN A 152 22.74 3.12 -28.41
C ASN A 152 22.12 2.99 -29.82
N PRO A 153 22.44 3.85 -30.81
CA PRO A 153 21.90 3.75 -32.16
C PRO A 153 22.08 2.42 -32.91
N HIS A 154 22.91 1.48 -32.44
CA HIS A 154 23.26 0.24 -33.16
C HIS A 154 23.20 -1.05 -32.33
N LEU A 155 23.12 -0.96 -31.00
CA LEU A 155 23.21 -2.08 -30.06
C LEU A 155 22.17 -1.92 -28.95
N ILE A 156 21.49 -3.02 -28.63
CA ILE A 156 20.76 -3.20 -27.37
C ILE A 156 21.55 -4.18 -26.49
N ARG A 157 21.71 -3.88 -25.20
CA ARG A 157 22.35 -4.73 -24.20
C ARG A 157 21.38 -4.95 -23.04
N ILE A 158 21.05 -6.21 -22.75
CA ILE A 158 20.10 -6.59 -21.70
C ILE A 158 20.80 -7.44 -20.65
N PHE A 159 20.48 -7.21 -19.37
CA PHE A 159 20.86 -8.10 -18.27
C PHE A 159 19.60 -8.79 -17.71
N LEU A 160 19.64 -10.12 -17.66
CA LEU A 160 18.52 -10.97 -17.23
C LEU A 160 18.93 -11.87 -16.05
N LYS A 161 17.97 -12.19 -15.18
CA LYS A 161 18.19 -13.14 -14.09
C LYS A 161 18.42 -14.56 -14.62
N GLY A 162 19.39 -15.30 -14.10
CA GLY A 162 19.64 -16.71 -14.41
C GLY A 162 21.09 -17.07 -14.79
N ASP A 163 21.28 -18.25 -15.36
CA ASP A 163 22.60 -18.87 -15.58
C ASP A 163 23.03 -18.98 -17.06
N ASN A 164 22.10 -18.87 -18.00
CA ASN A 164 22.34 -19.01 -19.44
C ASN A 164 21.58 -17.90 -20.21
N PRO A 165 22.26 -17.08 -21.03
CA PRO A 165 21.62 -15.99 -21.77
C PRO A 165 20.46 -16.37 -22.70
N GLU A 166 20.58 -17.47 -23.46
CA GLU A 166 19.56 -17.89 -24.43
C GLU A 166 18.30 -18.36 -23.69
N ASN A 167 18.47 -19.21 -22.68
CA ASN A 167 17.36 -19.69 -21.84
C ASN A 167 16.70 -18.55 -21.03
N SER A 168 17.50 -17.61 -20.51
CA SER A 168 16.97 -16.44 -19.80
C SER A 168 16.23 -15.50 -20.76
N PHE A 169 16.74 -15.29 -21.98
CA PHE A 169 16.02 -14.53 -23.00
C PHE A 169 14.69 -15.20 -23.33
N GLU A 170 14.69 -16.50 -23.62
CA GLU A 170 13.46 -17.24 -23.93
C GLU A 170 12.45 -17.18 -22.78
N LYS A 171 12.91 -17.34 -21.53
CA LYS A 171 12.07 -17.30 -20.33
C LYS A 171 11.39 -15.94 -20.11
N TYR A 172 12.09 -14.84 -20.39
CA TYR A 172 11.62 -13.48 -20.13
C TYR A 172 11.18 -12.73 -21.39
N GLN A 173 11.11 -13.41 -22.54
CA GLN A 173 10.84 -12.83 -23.86
C GLN A 173 9.54 -12.03 -23.88
N SER A 174 8.48 -12.51 -23.23
CA SER A 174 7.16 -11.87 -23.19
C SER A 174 7.20 -10.47 -22.55
N VAL A 175 8.03 -10.28 -21.51
CA VAL A 175 8.25 -8.99 -20.85
C VAL A 175 9.21 -8.10 -21.65
N ILE A 176 10.38 -8.63 -22.00
CA ILE A 176 11.48 -7.81 -22.57
C ILE A 176 11.26 -7.45 -24.04
N ARG A 177 10.38 -8.14 -24.78
CA ARG A 177 10.05 -7.78 -26.15
C ARG A 177 9.46 -6.37 -26.25
N HIS A 178 8.75 -5.88 -25.24
CA HIS A 178 8.13 -4.55 -25.26
C HIS A 178 9.16 -3.40 -25.38
N PRO A 179 10.12 -3.22 -24.44
CA PRO A 179 11.13 -2.17 -24.57
C PRO A 179 12.08 -2.39 -25.77
N ILE A 180 12.32 -3.63 -26.22
CA ILE A 180 13.04 -3.89 -27.48
C ILE A 180 12.24 -3.38 -28.69
N GLN A 181 10.93 -3.68 -28.74
CA GLN A 181 10.03 -3.21 -29.79
C GLN A 181 9.93 -1.68 -29.82
N ASP A 182 9.87 -1.02 -28.65
CA ASP A 182 9.88 0.44 -28.52
C ASP A 182 11.15 1.07 -29.13
N LEU A 183 12.30 0.39 -28.98
CA LEU A 183 13.59 0.82 -29.54
C LEU A 183 13.70 0.57 -31.05
N ILE A 184 13.44 -0.64 -31.54
CA ILE A 184 13.61 -0.95 -32.98
C ILE A 184 12.63 -0.19 -33.88
N ASN A 185 11.46 0.20 -33.35
CA ASN A 185 10.48 1.02 -34.07
C ASN A 185 10.74 2.54 -33.95
N SER A 186 11.75 2.96 -33.18
CA SER A 186 12.13 4.37 -33.05
C SER A 186 12.95 4.83 -34.27
N LYS A 187 12.40 5.79 -35.03
CA LYS A 187 12.87 6.20 -36.38
C LYS A 187 14.34 6.67 -36.46
N HIS A 188 14.91 7.13 -35.35
CA HIS A 188 16.27 7.65 -35.27
C HIS A 188 17.32 6.56 -34.91
N LEU A 189 16.88 5.36 -34.53
CA LEU A 189 17.76 4.24 -34.21
C LEU A 189 17.93 3.33 -35.44
N SER A 190 19.04 2.59 -35.47
CA SER A 190 19.34 1.59 -36.48
C SER A 190 20.06 0.43 -35.80
N ILE A 191 19.36 -0.14 -34.81
CA ILE A 191 19.81 -1.30 -34.04
C ILE A 191 20.14 -2.43 -35.01
N LYS A 192 21.27 -3.09 -34.79
CA LYS A 192 21.73 -4.23 -35.61
C LYS A 192 21.83 -5.51 -34.80
N ASN A 193 22.26 -5.40 -33.54
CA ASN A 193 22.52 -6.54 -32.67
C ASN A 193 21.88 -6.33 -31.30
N ILE A 194 21.61 -7.46 -30.64
CA ILE A 194 21.30 -7.54 -29.23
C ILE A 194 22.38 -8.36 -28.51
N GLU A 195 22.80 -7.91 -27.33
CA GLU A 195 23.63 -8.66 -26.39
C GLU A 195 22.81 -9.00 -25.14
N VAL A 196 22.70 -10.28 -24.82
CA VAL A 196 22.03 -10.75 -23.62
C VAL A 196 23.06 -11.26 -22.62
N TYR A 197 23.13 -10.60 -21.47
CA TYR A 197 23.95 -10.97 -20.32
C TYR A 197 23.06 -11.58 -19.23
N VAL A 198 23.66 -12.37 -18.34
CA VAL A 198 22.94 -12.98 -17.20
C VAL A 198 23.60 -12.74 -15.87
N PHE A 199 22.77 -12.61 -14.84
CA PHE A 199 23.19 -12.42 -13.46
C PHE A 199 22.31 -13.18 -12.46
N ASN A 200 22.83 -13.41 -11.26
CA ASN A 200 22.09 -13.91 -10.11
C ASN A 200 22.38 -13.02 -8.90
N ASN A 201 21.35 -12.68 -8.12
CA ASN A 201 21.48 -11.88 -6.90
C ASN A 201 21.22 -12.76 -5.66
N ASP A 202 22.22 -12.87 -4.78
CA ASP A 202 22.15 -13.62 -3.51
C ASP A 202 21.99 -12.65 -2.33
N TYR A 203 20.74 -12.42 -1.93
CA TYR A 203 20.38 -11.49 -0.84
C TYR A 203 21.03 -11.85 0.50
N ALA A 204 21.22 -13.14 0.79
CA ALA A 204 21.81 -13.56 2.06
C ALA A 204 23.29 -13.17 2.19
N LYS A 205 23.99 -13.00 1.06
CA LYS A 205 25.37 -12.53 1.01
C LYS A 205 25.50 -11.05 0.62
N ALA A 206 24.43 -10.45 0.09
CA ALA A 206 24.48 -9.21 -0.68
C ALA A 206 25.60 -9.27 -1.76
N GLU A 207 25.54 -10.35 -2.55
CA GLU A 207 26.46 -10.62 -3.67
C GLU A 207 25.67 -10.86 -4.96
N ILE A 208 25.99 -10.12 -6.02
CA ILE A 208 25.58 -10.43 -7.38
C ILE A 208 26.69 -11.24 -8.05
N ARG A 209 26.32 -12.23 -8.86
CA ARG A 209 27.22 -12.87 -9.82
C ARG A 209 26.76 -12.50 -11.22
N VAL A 210 27.63 -11.94 -12.04
CA VAL A 210 27.34 -11.58 -13.45
C VAL A 210 28.25 -12.37 -14.39
N ASN A 211 27.69 -12.95 -15.46
CA ASN A 211 28.45 -13.59 -16.53
C ASN A 211 28.84 -12.53 -17.56
N ILE A 212 30.14 -12.34 -17.82
CA ILE A 212 30.63 -11.32 -18.76
C ILE A 212 30.69 -11.76 -20.23
N ILE A 213 30.22 -12.97 -20.55
CA ILE A 213 30.06 -13.41 -21.95
C ILE A 213 28.56 -13.42 -22.28
N PRO A 214 28.11 -12.60 -23.25
CA PRO A 214 26.72 -12.57 -23.67
C PRO A 214 26.40 -13.69 -24.67
N ALA A 215 25.11 -13.94 -24.89
CA ALA A 215 24.65 -14.39 -26.21
C ALA A 215 24.44 -13.15 -27.09
N THR A 216 24.81 -13.23 -28.37
CA THR A 216 24.69 -12.13 -29.32
C THR A 216 23.94 -12.60 -30.56
N SER A 217 22.89 -11.87 -30.92
CA SER A 217 22.07 -12.14 -32.11
C SER A 217 21.94 -10.86 -32.94
N ALA A 218 21.78 -11.00 -34.27
CA ALA A 218 21.30 -9.89 -35.08
C ALA A 218 19.82 -9.62 -34.72
N ILE A 219 19.39 -8.37 -34.85
CA ILE A 219 18.01 -7.98 -34.51
C ILE A 219 17.00 -8.57 -35.50
N ASP A 220 17.41 -8.75 -36.76
CA ASP A 220 16.60 -9.33 -37.84
C ASP A 220 16.40 -10.86 -37.66
N ASP A 221 17.26 -11.52 -36.89
CA ASP A 221 17.18 -12.95 -36.55
C ASP A 221 16.34 -13.21 -35.27
N LEU A 222 15.86 -12.16 -34.61
CA LEU A 222 15.26 -12.23 -33.27
C LEU A 222 13.72 -12.34 -33.33
N ASP A 223 13.17 -13.43 -32.79
CA ASP A 223 11.72 -13.57 -32.66
C ASP A 223 11.16 -12.75 -31.48
N LEU A 224 10.64 -11.57 -31.82
CA LEU A 224 9.93 -10.67 -30.94
C LEU A 224 8.40 -10.77 -31.09
N SER A 225 7.89 -11.79 -31.79
CA SER A 225 6.46 -12.04 -31.86
C SER A 225 5.92 -12.54 -30.51
N PRO A 226 4.63 -12.31 -30.20
CA PRO A 226 4.01 -12.90 -29.02
C PRO A 226 3.98 -14.43 -29.15
N LYS A 227 4.33 -15.16 -28.08
CA LYS A 227 4.29 -16.63 -28.07
C LYS A 227 2.86 -17.16 -28.00
N HIS A 228 1.98 -16.37 -27.41
CA HIS A 228 0.58 -16.71 -27.17
C HIS A 228 -0.37 -15.77 -27.91
N ARG A 229 -1.67 -15.96 -27.74
CA ARG A 229 -2.69 -15.13 -28.39
C ARG A 229 -2.67 -13.72 -27.77
N SER A 230 -2.24 -12.71 -28.53
CA SER A 230 -2.28 -11.31 -28.13
C SER A 230 -3.68 -10.80 -27.80
N ILE A 231 -3.76 -9.95 -26.78
CA ILE A 231 -4.99 -9.34 -26.29
C ILE A 231 -5.33 -8.05 -27.05
N ASP A 232 -6.61 -7.75 -27.23
CA ASP A 232 -7.06 -6.52 -27.89
C ASP A 232 -7.15 -5.35 -26.89
N LEU A 233 -5.99 -4.71 -26.65
CA LEU A 233 -5.86 -3.55 -25.77
C LEU A 233 -6.73 -2.35 -26.22
N GLY A 234 -7.07 -2.24 -27.51
CA GLY A 234 -7.90 -1.14 -28.02
C GLY A 234 -9.37 -1.34 -27.69
N SER A 235 -9.87 -2.56 -27.92
CA SER A 235 -11.22 -2.99 -27.56
C SER A 235 -11.48 -2.96 -26.05
N ILE A 236 -10.50 -3.36 -25.23
CA ILE A 236 -10.59 -3.27 -23.76
C ILE A 236 -10.68 -1.80 -23.32
N GLU A 237 -9.89 -0.90 -23.90
CA GLU A 237 -9.94 0.53 -23.59
C GLU A 237 -11.26 1.17 -24.05
N GLU A 238 -11.77 0.86 -25.23
CA GLU A 238 -13.10 1.32 -25.69
C GLU A 238 -14.24 0.81 -24.79
N PHE A 239 -14.15 -0.43 -24.31
CA PHE A 239 -15.09 -1.00 -23.34
C PHE A 239 -15.07 -0.27 -22.00
N LEU A 240 -13.90 0.08 -21.46
CA LEU A 240 -13.77 0.82 -20.20
C LEU A 240 -14.25 2.28 -20.34
N ASN A 241 -13.96 2.93 -21.48
CA ASN A 241 -14.39 4.29 -21.81
C ASN A 241 -15.93 4.46 -21.87
N HIS A 242 -16.70 3.37 -21.88
CA HIS A 242 -18.15 3.40 -21.79
C HIS A 242 -18.72 3.51 -20.35
N GLY A 243 -17.86 3.54 -19.33
CA GLY A 243 -18.28 3.62 -17.93
C GLY A 243 -18.94 2.31 -17.49
N VAL A 244 -18.12 1.30 -17.20
CA VAL A 244 -18.56 -0.06 -16.88
C VAL A 244 -18.06 -0.51 -15.51
N ALA A 245 -18.92 -1.19 -14.77
CA ALA A 245 -18.53 -2.01 -13.63
C ALA A 245 -18.05 -3.37 -14.14
N LEU A 246 -16.81 -3.74 -13.82
CA LEU A 246 -16.23 -5.04 -14.19
C LEU A 246 -16.90 -6.17 -13.40
N GLU A 247 -17.46 -7.16 -14.10
CA GLU A 247 -18.21 -8.28 -13.49
C GLU A 247 -17.65 -9.66 -13.86
N ALA A 248 -17.10 -9.85 -15.07
CA ALA A 248 -16.50 -11.13 -15.47
C ALA A 248 -15.40 -10.97 -16.53
N VAL A 249 -14.58 -12.00 -16.67
CA VAL A 249 -13.64 -12.20 -17.80
C VAL A 249 -13.84 -13.60 -18.38
N GLU A 250 -13.71 -13.74 -19.69
CA GLU A 250 -13.79 -15.00 -20.42
C GLU A 250 -12.53 -15.20 -21.26
N VAL A 251 -12.07 -16.45 -21.36
CA VAL A 251 -11.06 -16.91 -22.31
C VAL A 251 -11.68 -18.07 -23.08
N ASP A 252 -11.95 -17.86 -24.37
CA ASP A 252 -12.65 -18.85 -25.19
C ASP A 252 -11.74 -19.98 -25.71
N GLU A 253 -12.28 -20.86 -26.54
CA GLU A 253 -11.55 -21.99 -27.16
C GLU A 253 -10.46 -21.55 -28.16
N ARG A 254 -10.46 -20.30 -28.60
CA ARG A 254 -9.46 -19.69 -29.49
C ARG A 254 -8.39 -18.91 -28.72
N ASN A 255 -8.47 -18.92 -27.38
CA ASN A 255 -7.71 -18.08 -26.48
C ASN A 255 -7.98 -16.58 -26.68
N ASP A 256 -9.15 -16.21 -27.23
CA ASP A 256 -9.59 -14.81 -27.29
C ASP A 256 -10.12 -14.40 -25.91
N ILE A 257 -9.63 -13.25 -25.38
CA ILE A 257 -10.03 -12.72 -24.07
C ILE A 257 -11.16 -11.70 -24.20
N PHE A 258 -12.19 -11.82 -23.35
CA PHE A 258 -13.32 -10.91 -23.32
C PHE A 258 -13.62 -10.43 -21.90
N PHE A 259 -13.64 -9.11 -21.70
CA PHE A 259 -14.09 -8.50 -20.45
C PHE A 259 -15.59 -8.21 -20.53
N TYR A 260 -16.31 -8.52 -19.46
CA TYR A 260 -17.75 -8.28 -19.29
C TYR A 260 -17.99 -7.31 -18.14
N GLY A 261 -18.93 -6.41 -18.34
CA GLY A 261 -19.35 -5.46 -17.32
C GLY A 261 -20.75 -4.90 -17.53
N ARG A 262 -21.29 -4.26 -16.50
CA ARG A 262 -22.57 -3.54 -16.58
C ARG A 262 -22.31 -2.05 -16.69
N SER A 263 -23.16 -1.31 -17.40
CA SER A 263 -23.09 0.15 -17.46
C SER A 263 -23.24 0.74 -16.05
N ALA A 264 -22.19 1.42 -15.58
CA ALA A 264 -22.10 2.03 -14.27
C ALA A 264 -21.22 3.28 -14.40
N SER A 265 -21.85 4.45 -14.49
CA SER A 265 -21.18 5.74 -14.71
C SER A 265 -20.43 6.26 -13.47
N ASP A 266 -20.18 5.41 -12.47
CA ASP A 266 -19.80 5.81 -11.13
C ASP A 266 -18.64 5.00 -10.52
N GLN A 267 -18.09 4.02 -11.25
CA GLN A 267 -16.84 3.35 -10.85
C GLN A 267 -15.62 4.22 -11.20
N THR A 268 -14.77 4.43 -10.20
CA THR A 268 -13.63 5.34 -10.24
C THR A 268 -12.45 4.75 -9.47
N ILE A 269 -11.24 5.21 -9.80
CA ILE A 269 -9.99 4.97 -9.08
C ILE A 269 -9.28 6.33 -9.01
N ALA A 270 -9.02 6.82 -7.79
CA ALA A 270 -8.52 8.16 -7.50
C ALA A 270 -9.39 9.28 -8.13
N GLY A 271 -10.72 9.16 -8.00
CA GLY A 271 -11.70 10.11 -8.53
C GLY A 271 -11.86 10.12 -10.05
N GLN A 272 -11.07 9.34 -10.79
CA GLN A 272 -11.09 9.26 -12.25
C GLN A 272 -11.72 7.93 -12.72
N PRO A 273 -12.37 7.87 -13.90
CA PRO A 273 -12.93 6.62 -14.42
C PRO A 273 -11.90 5.48 -14.48
N VAL A 274 -12.40 4.25 -14.31
CA VAL A 274 -11.59 3.02 -14.49
C VAL A 274 -11.09 2.96 -15.93
N SER A 275 -9.82 2.61 -16.09
CA SER A 275 -9.13 2.60 -17.38
C SER A 275 -8.20 1.39 -17.52
N ILE A 276 -7.68 1.18 -18.73
CA ILE A 276 -6.78 0.06 -19.01
C ILE A 276 -5.44 0.16 -18.23
N SER A 277 -5.00 1.36 -17.83
CA SER A 277 -3.81 1.51 -16.98
C SER A 277 -4.00 0.87 -15.60
N ASP A 278 -5.22 0.92 -15.06
CA ASP A 278 -5.52 0.43 -13.71
C ASP A 278 -5.58 -1.10 -13.70
N ILE A 279 -6.04 -1.70 -14.81
CA ILE A 279 -5.92 -3.14 -15.07
C ILE A 279 -4.45 -3.53 -15.26
N ALA A 280 -3.64 -2.76 -16.01
CA ALA A 280 -2.23 -3.04 -16.21
C ALA A 280 -1.40 -2.98 -14.91
N VAL A 281 -1.69 -2.01 -14.03
CA VAL A 281 -1.12 -1.94 -12.68
C VAL A 281 -1.54 -3.15 -11.84
N THR A 282 -2.82 -3.53 -11.88
CA THR A 282 -3.32 -4.71 -11.16
C THR A 282 -2.72 -6.02 -11.70
N TYR A 283 -2.48 -6.09 -13.00
CA TYR A 283 -1.83 -7.23 -13.66
C TYR A 283 -0.38 -7.39 -13.21
N ARG A 284 0.46 -6.35 -13.35
CA ARG A 284 1.86 -6.43 -12.93
C ARG A 284 2.00 -6.69 -11.43
N SER A 285 1.08 -6.16 -10.61
CA SER A 285 1.11 -6.37 -9.17
C SER A 285 0.80 -7.83 -8.79
N ILE A 286 0.02 -8.57 -9.59
CA ILE A 286 -0.33 -9.97 -9.33
C ILE A 286 0.62 -10.97 -10.02
N PHE A 287 1.13 -10.66 -11.22
CA PHE A 287 2.00 -11.55 -12.00
C PHE A 287 3.50 -11.31 -11.76
N HIS A 288 3.93 -10.07 -11.57
CA HIS A 288 5.35 -9.65 -11.69
C HIS A 288 5.96 -9.05 -10.41
N TYR A 289 5.41 -9.37 -9.24
CA TYR A 289 5.88 -8.86 -7.95
C TYR A 289 7.17 -9.51 -7.40
N GLY A 290 7.65 -10.59 -8.03
CA GLY A 290 8.84 -11.33 -7.54
C GLY A 290 8.60 -11.93 -6.14
N TYR A 291 9.35 -11.45 -5.15
CA TYR A 291 9.14 -11.75 -3.72
C TYR A 291 8.40 -10.61 -2.98
N ASN A 292 8.42 -9.38 -3.50
CA ASN A 292 7.78 -8.20 -2.90
C ASN A 292 6.29 -8.14 -3.25
N ALA A 293 5.49 -9.05 -2.70
CA ALA A 293 4.06 -9.13 -3.00
C ALA A 293 3.32 -7.79 -2.74
N PRO A 294 2.23 -7.48 -3.47
CA PRO A 294 1.38 -6.30 -3.24
C PRO A 294 1.13 -6.00 -1.76
N TYR A 295 1.39 -4.76 -1.36
CA TYR A 295 0.87 -4.18 -0.11
C TYR A 295 0.91 -2.65 -0.16
N ILE A 296 0.25 -2.05 0.82
CA ILE A 296 0.54 -0.72 1.33
C ILE A 296 0.75 -0.87 2.83
N SER A 297 1.64 -0.11 3.47
CA SER A 297 1.81 -0.04 4.93
C SER A 297 2.26 1.35 5.38
N LEU A 298 2.01 1.68 6.66
CA LEU A 298 2.35 2.98 7.28
C LEU A 298 3.28 2.78 8.49
N ASP A 299 4.50 2.35 8.23
CA ASP A 299 5.42 1.83 9.25
C ASP A 299 6.14 2.95 10.02
N THR A 300 6.95 2.57 11.03
CA THR A 300 7.78 3.53 11.77
C THR A 300 8.76 4.25 10.83
N HIS A 301 8.75 5.58 10.88
CA HIS A 301 9.65 6.46 10.12
C HIS A 301 10.78 6.99 11.02
N GLU A 302 11.93 7.32 10.43
CA GLU A 302 13.13 7.79 11.14
C GLU A 302 12.90 9.14 11.85
N ASP A 303 12.00 9.96 11.33
CA ASP A 303 11.34 11.08 12.03
C ASP A 303 9.98 10.61 12.55
N ASN A 304 9.88 10.38 13.86
CA ASN A 304 8.77 9.72 14.53
C ASN A 304 7.45 10.54 14.52
N ARG A 305 7.50 11.79 14.03
CA ARG A 305 6.30 12.62 13.79
C ARG A 305 5.49 12.13 12.57
N TYR A 306 6.09 11.26 11.76
CA TYR A 306 5.52 10.68 10.56
C TYR A 306 5.44 9.15 10.66
N ALA A 307 4.61 8.55 9.81
CA ALA A 307 4.65 7.14 9.45
C ALA A 307 5.14 7.02 8.00
N LYS A 308 6.01 6.04 7.74
CA LYS A 308 6.64 5.78 6.44
C LYS A 308 5.65 5.00 5.59
N VAL A 309 5.34 5.50 4.40
CA VAL A 309 4.45 4.82 3.46
C VAL A 309 5.30 3.86 2.64
N ASN A 310 5.10 2.55 2.80
CA ASN A 310 5.78 1.54 2.00
C ASN A 310 4.77 0.82 1.09
N PHE A 311 5.19 0.48 -0.13
CA PHE A 311 4.37 -0.24 -1.10
C PHE A 311 5.05 -1.55 -1.54
N GLY A 312 4.26 -2.61 -1.66
CA GLY A 312 4.63 -3.85 -2.33
C GLY A 312 4.02 -3.96 -3.72
N GLY A 313 4.56 -4.88 -4.53
CA GLY A 313 3.96 -5.30 -5.80
C GLY A 313 3.72 -4.19 -6.83
N HIS A 314 4.64 -3.24 -6.97
CA HIS A 314 4.56 -2.19 -8.00
C HIS A 314 3.30 -1.32 -7.92
N LEU A 315 2.78 -1.08 -6.71
CA LEU A 315 1.61 -0.22 -6.46
C LEU A 315 1.97 1.26 -6.25
N GLU A 316 3.20 1.57 -5.83
CA GLU A 316 3.70 2.94 -5.63
C GLU A 316 3.53 3.80 -6.90
N ASN A 317 3.24 5.09 -6.73
CA ASN A 317 3.10 6.07 -7.81
C ASN A 317 2.05 5.65 -8.85
N THR A 318 0.97 5.01 -8.40
CA THR A 318 -0.21 4.68 -9.22
C THR A 318 -1.51 5.10 -8.54
N ARG A 319 -2.57 5.28 -9.34
CA ARG A 319 -3.93 5.52 -8.82
C ARG A 319 -4.44 4.36 -7.95
N VAL A 320 -4.08 3.11 -8.28
CA VAL A 320 -4.46 1.91 -7.50
C VAL A 320 -3.79 1.94 -6.13
N GLY A 321 -2.48 2.23 -6.08
CA GLY A 321 -1.73 2.44 -4.84
C GLY A 321 -2.31 3.55 -3.97
N HIS A 322 -2.68 4.67 -4.58
CA HIS A 322 -3.37 5.76 -3.87
C HIS A 322 -4.70 5.31 -3.25
N VAL A 323 -5.54 4.57 -3.97
CA VAL A 323 -6.83 4.10 -3.43
C VAL A 323 -6.66 3.16 -2.23
N VAL A 324 -5.68 2.25 -2.25
CA VAL A 324 -5.43 1.37 -1.09
C VAL A 324 -4.83 2.13 0.09
N LEU A 325 -3.96 3.11 -0.16
CA LEU A 325 -3.42 4.02 0.87
C LEU A 325 -4.52 4.85 1.53
N GLU A 326 -5.39 5.49 0.75
CA GLU A 326 -6.47 6.31 1.31
C GLU A 326 -7.52 5.44 2.02
N ALA A 327 -7.73 4.19 1.58
CA ALA A 327 -8.61 3.25 2.27
C ALA A 327 -8.05 2.89 3.65
N ASP A 328 -6.76 2.62 3.77
CA ASP A 328 -6.07 2.36 5.04
C ASP A 328 -6.14 3.55 6.01
N LYS A 329 -5.87 4.77 5.51
CA LYS A 329 -6.06 6.01 6.29
C LYS A 329 -7.51 6.23 6.73
N LEU A 330 -8.47 5.95 5.85
CA LEU A 330 -9.90 6.04 6.17
C LEU A 330 -10.33 4.99 7.20
N PHE A 331 -9.68 3.83 7.26
CA PHE A 331 -9.97 2.88 8.32
C PHE A 331 -9.48 3.37 9.68
N LYS A 332 -8.26 3.93 9.75
CA LYS A 332 -7.75 4.63 10.95
C LYS A 332 -8.61 5.83 11.38
N THR A 333 -9.30 6.45 10.43
CA THR A 333 -10.30 7.51 10.70
C THR A 333 -11.51 6.98 11.49
N LEU A 334 -11.85 5.69 11.40
CA LEU A 334 -12.98 5.14 12.17
C LEU A 334 -12.71 5.08 13.68
N SER A 335 -11.45 5.19 14.11
CA SER A 335 -11.09 5.14 15.53
C SER A 335 -11.44 6.41 16.28
N THR A 336 -11.08 7.56 15.71
CA THR A 336 -11.23 8.90 16.31
C THR A 336 -12.35 9.73 15.66
N GLY A 337 -12.82 9.33 14.47
CA GLY A 337 -13.76 10.10 13.65
C GLY A 337 -13.14 11.31 12.92
N ILE A 338 -11.81 11.46 12.91
CA ILE A 338 -11.07 12.51 12.20
C ILE A 338 -10.33 11.95 11.00
N ASP A 339 -10.54 12.53 9.82
CA ASP A 339 -9.75 12.22 8.62
C ASP A 339 -8.33 12.80 8.75
N PRO A 340 -7.26 11.99 8.66
CA PRO A 340 -5.88 12.46 8.85
C PRO A 340 -5.38 13.37 7.71
N ASN A 341 -6.03 13.40 6.54
CA ASN A 341 -5.66 14.26 5.42
C ASN A 341 -6.33 15.63 5.48
N THR A 342 -7.63 15.69 5.79
CA THR A 342 -8.42 16.93 5.80
C THR A 342 -8.53 17.56 7.18
N HIS A 343 -8.30 16.77 8.24
CA HIS A 343 -8.53 17.10 9.65
C HIS A 343 -10.01 17.36 9.98
N GLU A 344 -10.94 16.97 9.09
CA GLU A 344 -12.38 17.14 9.30
C GLU A 344 -13.00 15.97 10.09
N PHE A 345 -14.06 16.27 10.83
CA PHE A 345 -14.87 15.28 11.55
C PHE A 345 -15.85 14.58 10.61
N VAL A 346 -15.51 13.37 10.16
CA VAL A 346 -16.34 12.58 9.23
C VAL A 346 -17.56 11.95 9.91
N LYS A 347 -17.65 11.95 11.25
CA LYS A 347 -18.72 11.29 12.01
C LYS A 347 -20.13 11.65 11.51
N SER A 348 -20.42 12.93 11.23
CA SER A 348 -21.74 13.38 10.74
C SER A 348 -22.07 12.90 9.33
N LYS A 349 -21.06 12.77 8.47
CA LYS A 349 -21.14 12.24 7.10
C LYS A 349 -21.39 10.73 7.11
N ILE A 350 -20.72 10.01 8.01
CA ILE A 350 -20.92 8.56 8.22
C ILE A 350 -22.30 8.28 8.84
N THR A 351 -22.69 8.94 9.93
CA THR A 351 -23.98 8.67 10.61
C THR A 351 -25.21 8.89 9.74
N LYS A 352 -25.13 9.77 8.74
CA LYS A 352 -26.18 9.96 7.72
C LYS A 352 -26.53 8.67 6.95
N HIS A 353 -25.56 7.77 6.77
CA HIS A 353 -25.72 6.50 6.06
C HIS A 353 -25.63 5.28 6.97
N VAL A 354 -24.97 5.41 8.12
CA VAL A 354 -24.76 4.38 9.14
C VAL A 354 -25.26 4.92 10.50
N PRO A 355 -26.59 4.93 10.77
CA PRO A 355 -27.15 5.59 11.96
C PRO A 355 -26.63 5.07 13.29
N ASP A 356 -26.13 3.82 13.32
CA ASP A 356 -25.57 3.14 14.50
C ASP A 356 -24.04 3.29 14.63
N PHE A 357 -23.40 4.11 13.78
CA PHE A 357 -21.96 4.38 13.86
C PHE A 357 -21.53 4.99 15.21
N LEU A 358 -20.47 4.43 15.76
CA LEU A 358 -19.68 4.93 16.86
C LEU A 358 -18.22 4.74 16.43
N THR A 359 -17.34 5.66 16.83
CA THR A 359 -15.90 5.47 16.65
C THR A 359 -15.38 4.40 17.63
N GLU A 360 -14.15 3.94 17.45
CA GLU A 360 -13.51 3.00 18.38
C GLU A 360 -13.35 3.61 19.78
N ASP A 361 -12.85 4.84 19.88
CA ASP A 361 -12.75 5.58 21.15
C ASP A 361 -14.11 5.65 21.86
N GLU A 362 -15.20 5.84 21.09
CA GLU A 362 -16.57 5.88 21.61
C GLU A 362 -17.06 4.52 22.13
N ARG A 363 -16.57 3.42 21.56
CA ARG A 363 -16.81 2.06 22.08
C ARG A 363 -16.00 1.79 23.33
N GLY A 364 -14.77 2.30 23.44
CA GLY A 364 -13.97 2.23 24.67
C GLY A 364 -14.72 2.76 25.89
N PHE A 365 -15.34 3.95 25.78
CA PHE A 365 -16.16 4.49 26.87
C PHE A 365 -17.38 3.62 27.24
N LEU A 366 -17.96 2.86 26.29
CA LEU A 366 -19.04 1.90 26.60
C LEU A 366 -18.55 0.67 27.37
N GLU A 367 -17.24 0.38 27.30
CA GLU A 367 -16.59 -0.76 27.96
C GLU A 367 -15.97 -0.39 29.31
N GLY A 368 -15.98 0.91 29.66
CA GLY A 368 -15.40 1.43 30.89
C GLY A 368 -13.89 1.66 30.82
N THR A 369 -13.27 1.61 29.64
CA THR A 369 -11.90 2.08 29.41
C THR A 369 -11.88 3.61 29.34
N ASN A 370 -12.08 4.24 30.50
CA ASN A 370 -12.18 5.69 30.63
C ASN A 370 -10.82 6.41 30.52
N GLU A 371 -9.71 5.70 30.67
CA GLU A 371 -8.35 6.22 30.48
C GLU A 371 -7.55 5.17 29.71
N GLY A 372 -6.86 5.58 28.64
CA GLY A 372 -6.06 4.64 27.85
C GLY A 372 -5.29 5.30 26.71
N ASN A 373 -4.19 4.63 26.33
CA ASN A 373 -3.44 4.93 25.11
C ASN A 373 -3.70 3.80 24.11
N THR A 374 -4.11 4.12 22.89
CA THR A 374 -4.39 3.10 21.87
C THR A 374 -3.43 3.25 20.68
N GLU A 375 -2.61 2.22 20.46
CA GLU A 375 -1.87 2.02 19.20
C GLU A 375 -2.70 1.07 18.34
N ILE A 376 -3.12 1.54 17.16
CA ILE A 376 -4.23 0.94 16.42
C ILE A 376 -3.71 0.23 15.17
N ARG A 377 -3.92 -1.09 15.13
CA ARG A 377 -3.32 -1.99 14.13
C ARG A 377 -4.37 -2.72 13.28
N TYR A 378 -4.82 -2.04 12.23
CA TYR A 378 -5.85 -2.50 11.29
C TYR A 378 -5.35 -2.82 9.89
N TRP A 379 -5.89 -3.90 9.30
CA TRP A 379 -5.62 -4.46 7.97
C TRP A 379 -6.88 -4.45 7.10
N PHE A 380 -6.69 -4.44 5.77
CA PHE A 380 -7.70 -4.86 4.80
C PHE A 380 -7.25 -6.13 4.07
N TYR A 381 -7.96 -7.23 4.29
CA TYR A 381 -7.67 -8.53 3.72
C TYR A 381 -8.49 -8.79 2.44
N PRO A 382 -7.89 -9.41 1.40
CA PRO A 382 -8.61 -9.86 0.20
C PRO A 382 -9.28 -11.24 0.38
N ASP A 383 -9.39 -11.73 1.61
CA ASP A 383 -9.77 -13.10 1.99
C ASP A 383 -11.17 -13.54 1.57
N GLU A 384 -12.09 -12.60 1.48
CA GLU A 384 -13.42 -12.82 0.91
C GLU A 384 -13.52 -12.42 -0.57
N ILE A 385 -12.49 -11.81 -1.18
CA ILE A 385 -12.47 -11.51 -2.61
C ILE A 385 -12.30 -12.81 -3.39
N GLY A 386 -13.25 -13.11 -4.29
CA GLY A 386 -13.28 -14.41 -4.96
C GLY A 386 -14.16 -14.43 -6.20
N THR A 387 -13.80 -15.32 -7.11
CA THR A 387 -14.50 -15.59 -8.37
C THR A 387 -15.14 -16.97 -8.37
N VAL A 388 -16.26 -17.08 -9.09
CA VAL A 388 -16.87 -18.36 -9.46
C VAL A 388 -16.60 -18.62 -10.94
N THR A 389 -16.29 -19.87 -11.29
CA THR A 389 -15.85 -20.22 -12.65
C THR A 389 -16.42 -21.54 -13.16
N ASP A 390 -16.48 -21.66 -14.49
CA ASP A 390 -16.67 -22.93 -15.20
C ASP A 390 -15.41 -23.50 -15.86
N GLY A 391 -14.28 -22.79 -15.72
CA GLY A 391 -12.98 -23.06 -16.36
C GLY A 391 -12.67 -22.16 -17.56
N SER A 392 -13.69 -21.54 -18.17
CA SER A 392 -13.55 -20.59 -19.30
C SER A 392 -13.94 -19.16 -18.94
N ILE A 393 -14.86 -18.99 -17.99
CA ILE A 393 -15.37 -17.70 -17.53
C ILE A 393 -15.07 -17.57 -16.04
N GLY A 394 -14.44 -16.47 -15.62
CA GLY A 394 -14.30 -16.07 -14.23
C GLY A 394 -15.26 -14.92 -13.91
N VAL A 395 -16.21 -15.13 -13.00
CA VAL A 395 -17.21 -14.11 -12.61
C VAL A 395 -16.94 -13.67 -11.18
N VAL A 396 -16.91 -12.36 -10.93
CA VAL A 396 -16.75 -11.79 -9.58
C VAL A 396 -17.94 -12.20 -8.72
N GLN A 397 -17.67 -12.97 -7.66
CA GLN A 397 -18.69 -13.32 -6.66
C GLN A 397 -18.64 -12.36 -5.47
N LYS A 398 -17.43 -11.99 -5.06
CA LYS A 398 -17.14 -11.05 -3.96
C LYS A 398 -15.90 -10.23 -4.31
N HIS A 399 -15.90 -8.98 -3.86
CA HIS A 399 -14.89 -7.96 -4.21
C HIS A 399 -14.72 -6.89 -3.12
N GLN A 400 -15.24 -7.16 -1.92
CA GLN A 400 -15.03 -6.34 -0.74
C GLN A 400 -13.81 -6.91 -0.01
N PHE A 401 -12.87 -6.04 0.35
CA PHE A 401 -11.85 -6.35 1.34
C PHE A 401 -12.50 -6.38 2.73
N LEU A 402 -12.16 -7.38 3.55
CA LEU A 402 -12.56 -7.39 4.96
C LEU A 402 -11.54 -6.68 5.83
N ALA A 403 -12.03 -5.96 6.83
CA ALA A 403 -11.20 -5.48 7.92
C ALA A 403 -10.87 -6.62 8.91
N ASP A 404 -9.66 -6.68 9.44
CA ASP A 404 -9.34 -7.32 10.73
C ASP A 404 -8.05 -6.68 11.32
N ALA A 405 -7.61 -7.11 12.49
CA ALA A 405 -6.30 -6.77 13.05
C ALA A 405 -5.25 -7.86 12.77
N GLU A 406 -4.01 -7.66 13.23
CA GLU A 406 -2.83 -8.46 12.89
C GLU A 406 -2.98 -9.99 12.93
N ARG A 407 -2.34 -10.63 11.94
CA ARG A 407 -1.69 -11.93 12.09
C ARG A 407 -0.27 -11.92 11.55
N MET A 408 0.69 -11.64 12.43
CA MET A 408 2.05 -12.17 12.30
C MET A 408 2.41 -12.94 13.59
N ASP A 409 2.47 -14.26 13.46
CA ASP A 409 3.08 -15.26 14.36
C ASP A 409 2.61 -15.33 15.83
N VAL A 410 1.84 -14.36 16.32
CA VAL A 410 1.37 -14.26 17.71
C VAL A 410 -0.14 -14.03 17.75
N GLU A 411 -0.85 -14.78 18.58
CA GLU A 411 -2.29 -14.59 18.83
C GLU A 411 -2.50 -13.40 19.77
N VAL A 412 -2.69 -12.20 19.20
CA VAL A 412 -2.98 -10.97 19.96
C VAL A 412 -4.45 -10.97 20.39
N GLN A 413 -4.69 -10.85 21.70
CA GLN A 413 -6.03 -10.54 22.20
C GLN A 413 -6.33 -9.06 21.96
N LEU A 414 -7.21 -8.79 21.00
CA LEU A 414 -7.76 -7.44 20.84
C LEU A 414 -8.67 -7.09 22.01
N ASP A 415 -8.72 -5.80 22.34
CA ASP A 415 -9.82 -5.25 23.11
C ASP A 415 -11.15 -5.36 22.31
N LYS A 416 -12.26 -5.22 23.05
CA LYS A 416 -13.58 -5.48 22.51
C LYS A 416 -14.10 -4.29 21.68
N ALA A 417 -13.67 -3.06 21.95
CA ALA A 417 -13.98 -1.87 21.16
C ALA A 417 -13.38 -1.93 19.73
N THR A 418 -12.11 -2.34 19.61
CA THR A 418 -11.42 -2.63 18.34
C THR A 418 -12.15 -3.73 17.56
N ARG A 419 -12.44 -4.86 18.21
CA ARG A 419 -13.15 -5.98 17.56
C ARG A 419 -14.57 -5.59 17.11
N GLU A 420 -15.32 -4.87 17.93
CA GLU A 420 -16.64 -4.35 17.53
C GLU A 420 -16.58 -3.34 16.38
N THR A 421 -15.51 -2.53 16.29
CA THR A 421 -15.31 -1.57 15.19
C THR A 421 -15.08 -2.30 13.86
N ILE A 422 -14.21 -3.32 13.87
CA ILE A 422 -13.99 -4.24 12.74
C ILE A 422 -15.31 -4.92 12.32
N ASP A 423 -15.98 -5.58 13.25
CA ASP A 423 -17.20 -6.35 12.98
C ASP A 423 -18.33 -5.44 12.45
N HIS A 424 -18.44 -4.22 12.98
CA HIS A 424 -19.41 -3.22 12.52
C HIS A 424 -19.09 -2.71 11.11
N LEU A 425 -17.82 -2.40 10.80
CA LEU A 425 -17.40 -2.01 9.45
C LEU A 425 -17.72 -3.13 8.45
N ASN A 426 -17.30 -4.37 8.73
CA ASN A 426 -17.51 -5.51 7.85
C ASN A 426 -19.00 -5.79 7.61
N LYS A 427 -19.80 -5.80 8.67
CA LYS A 427 -21.26 -6.04 8.61
C LYS A 427 -22.02 -4.96 7.84
N TYR A 428 -21.62 -3.70 7.97
CA TYR A 428 -22.32 -2.55 7.38
C TYR A 428 -21.57 -1.89 6.23
N PHE A 429 -20.57 -2.54 5.63
CA PHE A 429 -19.68 -1.98 4.61
C PHE A 429 -20.43 -1.33 3.44
N ILE A 430 -21.54 -1.92 2.98
CA ILE A 430 -22.40 -1.37 1.92
C ILE A 430 -23.00 0.00 2.28
N LEU A 431 -23.16 0.32 3.56
CA LEU A 431 -23.58 1.63 4.05
C LEU A 431 -22.40 2.59 4.18
N TYR A 432 -21.24 2.13 4.66
CA TYR A 432 -19.99 2.93 4.66
C TYR A 432 -19.60 3.35 3.23
N LYS A 433 -19.75 2.47 2.24
CA LYS A 433 -19.57 2.77 0.80
C LYS A 433 -20.50 3.85 0.23
N LYS A 434 -21.56 4.23 0.95
CA LYS A 434 -22.44 5.37 0.61
C LYS A 434 -22.02 6.67 1.28
N ALA A 435 -21.36 6.58 2.43
CA ALA A 435 -20.77 7.74 3.11
C ALA A 435 -19.45 8.15 2.44
N GLU A 436 -18.60 7.17 2.14
CA GLU A 436 -17.21 7.41 1.74
C GLU A 436 -16.88 6.83 0.36
N ASN A 437 -16.40 7.70 -0.54
CA ASN A 437 -16.04 7.31 -1.90
C ASN A 437 -14.82 6.35 -1.91
N THR A 438 -13.89 6.50 -0.99
CA THR A 438 -12.69 5.65 -0.91
C THR A 438 -13.02 4.16 -0.79
N TYR A 439 -14.05 3.78 -0.01
CA TYR A 439 -14.51 2.37 0.06
C TYR A 439 -15.21 1.90 -1.22
N LYS A 440 -15.74 2.82 -2.02
CA LYS A 440 -16.30 2.51 -3.35
C LYS A 440 -15.19 2.24 -4.37
N GLU A 441 -14.12 3.02 -4.32
CA GLU A 441 -12.94 2.83 -5.16
C GLU A 441 -12.17 1.57 -4.72
N LEU A 442 -12.06 1.30 -3.42
CA LEU A 442 -11.50 0.05 -2.88
C LEU A 442 -12.25 -1.19 -3.39
N ASN A 443 -13.59 -1.16 -3.42
CA ASN A 443 -14.39 -2.21 -4.05
C ASN A 443 -14.16 -2.33 -5.57
N THR A 444 -13.72 -1.26 -6.22
CA THR A 444 -13.40 -1.26 -7.65
C THR A 444 -12.01 -1.88 -7.89
N VAL A 445 -11.02 -1.58 -7.03
CA VAL A 445 -9.75 -2.31 -6.94
C VAL A 445 -9.99 -3.80 -6.71
N GLY A 446 -10.83 -4.16 -5.73
CA GLY A 446 -11.15 -5.55 -5.41
C GLY A 446 -11.80 -6.32 -6.56
N ARG A 447 -12.58 -5.65 -7.43
CA ARG A 447 -13.12 -6.24 -8.67
C ARG A 447 -12.02 -6.53 -9.70
N MET A 448 -11.11 -5.57 -9.92
CA MET A 448 -9.98 -5.76 -10.83
C MET A 448 -9.08 -6.90 -10.33
N MET A 449 -8.72 -6.90 -9.04
CA MET A 449 -7.90 -7.96 -8.45
C MET A 449 -8.57 -9.33 -8.51
N ALA A 450 -9.89 -9.44 -8.28
CA ALA A 450 -10.61 -10.70 -8.42
C ALA A 450 -10.48 -11.32 -9.82
N LEU A 451 -10.63 -10.50 -10.87
CA LEU A 451 -10.53 -10.95 -12.26
C LEU A 451 -9.09 -11.28 -12.67
N VAL A 452 -8.12 -10.44 -12.27
CA VAL A 452 -6.70 -10.68 -12.57
C VAL A 452 -6.17 -11.90 -11.80
N ASN A 453 -6.58 -12.11 -10.55
CA ASN A 453 -6.22 -13.30 -9.79
C ASN A 453 -6.82 -14.57 -10.42
N TRP A 454 -8.03 -14.50 -10.99
CA TRP A 454 -8.60 -15.60 -11.77
C TRP A 454 -7.76 -15.93 -13.01
N LEU A 455 -7.25 -14.93 -13.73
CA LEU A 455 -6.35 -15.16 -14.87
C LEU A 455 -5.08 -15.91 -14.44
N LYS A 456 -4.51 -15.56 -13.28
CA LYS A 456 -3.29 -16.19 -12.74
C LYS A 456 -3.53 -17.63 -12.28
N GLU A 457 -4.50 -17.84 -11.40
CA GLU A 457 -4.79 -19.16 -10.82
C GLU A 457 -5.29 -20.18 -11.87
N MET A 458 -5.81 -19.71 -13.01
CA MET A 458 -6.19 -20.55 -14.14
C MET A 458 -5.09 -20.70 -15.20
N ASN A 459 -3.88 -20.18 -14.94
CA ASN A 459 -2.71 -20.23 -15.83
C ASN A 459 -3.06 -19.76 -17.25
N ILE A 460 -3.76 -18.63 -17.36
CA ILE A 460 -4.22 -18.09 -18.64
C ILE A 460 -3.03 -17.54 -19.46
N ASP A 461 -1.94 -17.17 -18.81
CA ASP A 461 -0.65 -16.81 -19.40
C ASP A 461 -0.02 -17.94 -20.24
N ASP A 462 -0.28 -19.23 -19.94
CA ASP A 462 0.13 -20.36 -20.80
C ASP A 462 -0.61 -20.39 -22.16
N ARG A 463 -1.65 -19.56 -22.35
CA ARG A 463 -2.58 -19.59 -23.49
C ARG A 463 -2.74 -18.25 -24.19
N VAL A 464 -2.64 -17.16 -23.43
CA VAL A 464 -2.93 -15.78 -23.82
C VAL A 464 -1.72 -14.92 -23.45
N GLU A 465 -1.32 -14.03 -24.35
CA GLU A 465 -0.18 -13.14 -24.13
C GLU A 465 -0.58 -11.96 -23.22
N LEU A 466 -0.77 -12.24 -21.93
CA LEU A 466 -1.21 -11.24 -20.94
C LEU A 466 -0.20 -10.12 -20.74
N ASP A 467 1.10 -10.38 -20.99
CA ASP A 467 2.18 -9.40 -20.90
C ASP A 467 2.01 -8.21 -21.86
N ASP A 468 1.17 -8.30 -22.89
CA ASP A 468 0.76 -7.14 -23.69
C ASP A 468 0.23 -5.98 -22.81
N LEU A 469 -0.35 -6.25 -21.62
CA LEU A 469 -0.72 -5.23 -20.63
C LEU A 469 0.47 -4.39 -20.13
N LEU A 470 1.68 -4.94 -20.11
CA LEU A 470 2.89 -4.20 -19.71
C LEU A 470 3.27 -3.08 -20.69
N SER A 471 2.81 -3.16 -21.94
CA SER A 471 2.98 -2.10 -22.95
C SER A 471 2.06 -0.90 -22.75
N VAL A 472 1.04 -1.02 -21.90
CA VAL A 472 0.08 0.06 -21.59
C VAL A 472 0.77 1.17 -20.80
N LYS A 473 0.59 2.41 -21.24
CA LYS A 473 1.02 3.58 -20.48
C LYS A 473 0.19 3.80 -19.23
N ILE A 474 0.88 4.03 -18.12
CA ILE A 474 0.32 4.49 -16.85
C ILE A 474 0.46 6.03 -16.83
N PRO A 475 -0.59 6.79 -16.47
CA PRO A 475 -0.50 8.24 -16.34
C PRO A 475 0.45 8.64 -15.21
N ALA A 476 1.09 9.80 -15.36
CA ALA A 476 1.92 10.39 -14.30
C ALA A 476 1.11 10.52 -12.99
N PHE A 477 1.67 10.02 -11.90
CA PHE A 477 1.04 10.01 -10.59
C PHE A 477 2.12 9.91 -9.50
N SER A 478 1.86 10.48 -8.32
CA SER A 478 2.77 10.37 -7.17
C SER A 478 1.98 9.97 -5.93
N THR A 479 2.51 8.98 -5.21
CA THR A 479 2.04 8.61 -3.86
C THR A 479 2.98 9.20 -2.82
N PRO A 480 2.49 9.67 -1.66
CA PRO A 480 3.37 10.22 -0.63
C PRO A 480 4.23 9.11 -0.01
N GLU A 481 5.52 9.36 0.17
CA GLU A 481 6.48 8.46 0.84
C GLU A 481 6.30 8.39 2.37
N LYS A 482 5.58 9.36 2.93
CA LYS A 482 5.26 9.43 4.36
C LYS A 482 3.96 10.19 4.60
N THR A 483 3.27 9.83 5.68
CA THR A 483 2.09 10.54 6.19
C THR A 483 2.36 11.01 7.60
N LYS A 484 1.69 12.08 8.06
CA LYS A 484 1.83 12.51 9.46
C LYS A 484 1.16 11.49 10.39
N LYS A 485 1.75 11.20 11.55
CA LYS A 485 1.03 10.42 12.56
C LYS A 485 -0.20 11.21 13.02
N MET A 486 -1.33 10.54 13.18
CA MET A 486 -2.52 11.13 13.80
C MET A 486 -2.29 11.13 15.31
N LEU A 487 -2.26 12.31 15.94
CA LEU A 487 -2.38 12.48 17.39
C LEU A 487 -3.73 13.11 17.68
N ALA A 488 -4.59 12.41 18.42
CA ALA A 488 -5.92 12.89 18.78
C ALA A 488 -6.26 12.54 20.23
N ILE A 489 -7.21 13.28 20.79
CA ILE A 489 -7.83 12.99 22.08
C ILE A 489 -9.32 12.90 21.87
N THR A 490 -9.97 11.78 22.19
CA THR A 490 -11.42 11.76 22.41
C THR A 490 -11.67 11.83 23.90
N ALA A 491 -12.42 12.85 24.34
CA ALA A 491 -12.81 13.04 25.73
C ALA A 491 -14.33 12.91 25.91
N ILE A 492 -14.77 12.24 26.96
CA ILE A 492 -16.17 12.20 27.40
C ILE A 492 -16.32 12.95 28.72
N VAL A 493 -17.42 13.69 28.90
CA VAL A 493 -17.73 14.42 30.15
C VAL A 493 -19.18 14.20 30.53
N CYS A 494 -19.42 13.51 31.65
CA CYS A 494 -20.76 13.16 32.11
C CYS A 494 -20.84 13.06 33.65
N PRO A 495 -22.06 13.08 34.23
CA PRO A 495 -22.26 12.72 35.64
C PRO A 495 -21.79 11.29 35.92
N GLY A 496 -21.09 11.06 37.04
CA GLY A 496 -20.48 9.78 37.38
C GLY A 496 -21.44 8.68 37.81
N ASP A 497 -22.71 9.01 38.02
CA ASP A 497 -23.83 8.08 38.20
C ASP A 497 -24.58 7.79 36.87
N LEU A 498 -24.22 8.46 35.77
CA LEU A 498 -24.83 8.24 34.47
C LEU A 498 -24.35 6.93 33.86
N ASN A 499 -25.29 6.00 33.64
CA ASN A 499 -25.02 4.84 32.79
C ASN A 499 -24.59 5.31 31.39
N ILE A 500 -23.36 4.97 31.00
CA ILE A 500 -22.83 5.27 29.68
C ILE A 500 -23.62 4.42 28.66
N THR A 501 -24.23 5.09 27.68
CA THR A 501 -25.03 4.47 26.62
C THR A 501 -24.63 5.05 25.27
N ASN A 502 -24.92 4.36 24.17
CA ASN A 502 -24.58 4.82 22.81
C ASN A 502 -25.04 6.27 22.55
N GLN A 503 -26.20 6.67 23.09
CA GLN A 503 -26.70 8.04 22.95
C GLN A 503 -25.89 9.03 23.80
N ASN A 504 -25.67 8.73 25.08
CA ASN A 504 -24.89 9.58 25.98
C ASN A 504 -23.45 9.78 25.48
N VAL A 505 -22.81 8.71 24.97
CA VAL A 505 -21.49 8.81 24.35
C VAL A 505 -21.54 9.79 23.18
N ARG A 506 -22.45 9.60 22.22
CA ARG A 506 -22.55 10.47 21.04
C ARG A 506 -22.78 11.94 21.34
N ASP A 507 -23.55 12.24 22.38
CA ASP A 507 -23.94 13.59 22.75
C ASP A 507 -22.88 14.32 23.60
N TYR A 508 -22.05 13.57 24.33
CA TYR A 508 -21.11 14.10 25.33
C TYR A 508 -19.63 13.82 25.03
N THR A 509 -19.30 13.07 23.97
CA THR A 509 -17.91 12.99 23.48
C THR A 509 -17.52 14.22 22.67
N ARG A 510 -16.25 14.62 22.80
CA ARG A 510 -15.58 15.58 21.93
C ARG A 510 -14.18 15.09 21.62
N THR A 511 -13.87 15.06 20.33
CA THR A 511 -12.53 14.70 19.85
C THR A 511 -11.77 15.96 19.43
N TYR A 512 -10.46 15.97 19.65
CA TYR A 512 -9.53 17.07 19.38
C TYR A 512 -8.37 16.58 18.50
N TYR A 513 -8.14 17.26 17.37
CA TYR A 513 -7.00 16.99 16.48
C TYR A 513 -5.74 17.72 16.95
N LEU A 514 -4.70 16.98 17.33
CA LEU A 514 -3.47 17.51 17.93
C LEU A 514 -2.20 17.24 17.11
N SER A 515 -2.25 16.57 15.96
CA SER A 515 -1.04 16.26 15.17
C SER A 515 -0.27 17.50 14.70
N HIS A 516 -0.89 18.68 14.69
CA HIS A 516 -0.22 19.97 14.46
C HIS A 516 0.77 20.35 15.59
N LEU A 517 0.68 19.74 16.77
CA LEU A 517 1.63 19.93 17.86
C LEU A 517 2.94 19.20 17.62
N LEU A 518 2.93 18.06 16.91
CA LEU A 518 4.11 17.22 16.64
C LEU A 518 5.27 18.02 16.03
N ASP A 519 4.98 18.99 15.16
CA ASP A 519 5.99 19.81 14.47
C ASP A 519 6.84 20.66 15.42
N LYS A 520 6.36 20.91 16.64
CA LYS A 520 7.04 21.71 17.68
C LYS A 520 8.12 20.90 18.42
N TYR A 521 8.21 19.59 18.19
CA TYR A 521 9.07 18.67 18.92
C TYR A 521 10.17 18.08 18.01
N PRO A 522 11.30 17.61 18.60
CA PRO A 522 12.34 16.91 17.87
C PRO A 522 11.85 15.68 17.08
N LEU A 523 12.60 15.33 16.02
CA LEU A 523 12.32 14.15 15.17
C LEU A 523 12.33 12.83 15.97
N SER A 524 13.04 12.81 17.10
CA SER A 524 13.27 11.66 17.98
C SER A 524 12.33 11.61 19.18
N THR A 525 11.35 12.51 19.30
CA THR A 525 10.36 12.47 20.39
C THR A 525 9.52 11.20 20.26
N SER A 526 9.43 10.45 21.35
CA SER A 526 8.77 9.15 21.41
C SER A 526 7.24 9.26 21.41
N ASP A 527 6.56 8.17 21.06
CA ASP A 527 5.10 8.12 21.08
C ASP A 527 4.55 8.32 22.50
N ASN A 528 5.24 7.84 23.54
CA ASN A 528 4.89 8.12 24.95
C ASN A 528 4.94 9.62 25.28
N GLU A 529 5.96 10.34 24.83
CA GLU A 529 6.03 11.81 25.01
C GLU A 529 4.90 12.52 24.25
N PHE A 530 4.55 12.08 23.04
CA PHE A 530 3.38 12.63 22.31
C PHE A 530 2.06 12.40 23.04
N LEU A 531 1.89 11.25 23.70
CA LEU A 531 0.72 10.95 24.53
C LEU A 531 0.71 11.81 25.82
N GLU A 532 1.86 12.06 26.46
CA GLU A 532 1.98 13.04 27.56
C GLU A 532 1.65 14.47 27.11
N ILE A 533 2.07 14.88 25.91
CA ILE A 533 1.74 16.19 25.33
C ILE A 533 0.22 16.33 25.12
N ALA A 534 -0.44 15.26 24.66
CA ALA A 534 -1.89 15.23 24.53
C ALA A 534 -2.58 15.31 25.92
N ASN A 535 -2.14 14.55 26.91
CA ASN A 535 -2.67 14.65 28.28
C ASN A 535 -2.51 16.06 28.88
N ASN A 536 -1.35 16.70 28.67
CA ASN A 536 -1.09 18.08 29.06
C ASN A 536 -1.93 19.12 28.28
N TYR A 537 -2.43 18.80 27.09
CA TYR A 537 -3.41 19.63 26.38
C TYR A 537 -4.79 19.50 27.01
N LEU A 538 -5.23 18.28 27.34
CA LEU A 538 -6.54 18.02 27.94
C LEU A 538 -6.71 18.72 29.29
N SER A 539 -5.67 18.78 30.13
CA SER A 539 -5.74 19.49 31.42
C SER A 539 -5.94 21.01 31.30
N GLN A 540 -5.77 21.57 30.10
CA GLN A 540 -6.06 22.98 29.77
C GLN A 540 -7.45 23.15 29.11
N VAL A 541 -8.14 22.06 28.77
CA VAL A 541 -9.50 22.11 28.22
C VAL A 541 -10.49 22.38 29.36
N ASP A 542 -11.29 23.42 29.18
CA ASP A 542 -12.38 23.78 30.08
C ASP A 542 -13.49 22.72 30.04
N ILE A 543 -13.48 21.82 31.03
CA ILE A 543 -14.41 20.69 31.18
C ILE A 543 -15.87 21.17 31.24
N ALA A 544 -16.16 22.36 31.77
CA ALA A 544 -17.52 22.90 31.81
C ALA A 544 -18.06 23.22 30.40
N LYS A 545 -17.20 23.44 29.39
CA LYS A 545 -17.63 23.57 27.98
C LYS A 545 -17.98 22.25 27.31
N LEU A 546 -17.54 21.10 27.85
CA LEU A 546 -17.73 19.79 27.24
C LEU A 546 -19.13 19.21 27.48
N TYR A 547 -19.77 19.54 28.61
CA TYR A 547 -21.11 19.05 28.97
C TYR A 547 -22.13 20.21 29.05
N PRO A 548 -22.88 20.51 27.96
CA PRO A 548 -23.80 21.65 27.90
C PRO A 548 -24.86 21.75 29.01
N PRO A 549 -25.42 20.65 29.55
CA PRO A 549 -26.34 20.72 30.69
C PRO A 549 -25.71 21.34 31.94
N TYR A 550 -24.44 21.05 32.25
CA TYR A 550 -23.75 21.64 33.39
C TYR A 550 -23.53 23.15 33.18
N LYS A 551 -23.05 23.57 32.01
CA LYS A 551 -22.92 25.00 31.69
C LYS A 551 -24.25 25.75 31.75
N LYS A 552 -25.36 25.10 31.37
CA LYS A 552 -26.71 25.66 31.51
C LYS A 552 -27.11 25.80 32.99
N LEU A 553 -26.74 24.82 33.83
CA LEU A 553 -27.04 24.79 35.25
C LEU A 553 -26.20 25.83 36.03
N GLU A 554 -24.90 25.91 35.75
CA GLU A 554 -23.98 26.95 36.20
C GLU A 554 -24.52 28.35 35.86
N GLY A 555 -24.90 28.59 34.60
CA GLY A 555 -25.52 29.84 34.18
C GLY A 555 -26.86 30.16 34.87
N GLN A 556 -27.61 29.16 35.33
CA GLN A 556 -28.81 29.35 36.16
C GLN A 556 -28.45 29.72 37.61
N VAL A 557 -27.46 29.05 38.21
CA VAL A 557 -26.94 29.37 39.55
C VAL A 557 -26.44 30.81 39.61
N ASP A 558 -25.62 31.21 38.63
CA ASP A 558 -25.14 32.58 38.45
C ASP A 558 -26.27 33.61 38.35
N ASP A 559 -27.32 33.29 37.61
CA ASP A 559 -28.44 34.21 37.41
C ASP A 559 -29.29 34.38 38.67
N TYR A 560 -29.61 33.28 39.37
CA TYR A 560 -30.26 33.36 40.67
C TYR A 560 -29.40 34.12 41.69
N GLY A 561 -28.08 33.91 41.72
CA GLY A 561 -27.15 34.68 42.55
C GLY A 561 -27.20 36.18 42.27
N ARG A 562 -27.20 36.59 41.00
CA ARG A 562 -27.40 38.00 40.61
C ARG A 562 -28.74 38.55 41.06
N GLN A 563 -29.83 37.80 40.90
CA GLN A 563 -31.16 38.24 41.28
C GLN A 563 -31.32 38.35 42.81
N ILE A 564 -30.77 37.41 43.59
CA ILE A 564 -30.75 37.45 45.06
C ILE A 564 -29.98 38.69 45.56
N ASN A 565 -28.79 38.94 45.02
CA ASN A 565 -27.99 40.14 45.35
C ASN A 565 -28.69 41.46 44.96
N SER A 566 -29.56 41.44 43.95
CA SER A 566 -30.40 42.59 43.57
C SER A 566 -31.55 42.79 44.55
N LYS A 567 -32.17 41.70 45.02
CA LYS A 567 -33.26 41.73 46.01
C LYS A 567 -32.77 42.14 47.40
N GLU A 568 -31.59 41.69 47.81
CA GLU A 568 -30.95 42.10 49.07
C GLU A 568 -30.81 43.62 49.14
N LYS A 569 -30.32 44.26 48.07
CA LYS A 569 -30.23 45.73 47.97
C LYS A 569 -31.59 46.43 47.99
N GLU A 570 -32.63 45.83 47.39
CA GLU A 570 -33.99 46.39 47.46
C GLU A 570 -34.54 46.32 48.89
N ILE A 571 -34.23 45.24 49.62
CA ILE A 571 -34.61 45.02 51.02
C ILE A 571 -33.85 45.97 51.95
N GLU A 572 -32.54 46.17 51.75
CA GLU A 572 -31.73 47.16 52.48
C GLU A 572 -32.30 48.57 52.32
N LEU A 573 -32.56 49.02 51.08
CA LEU A 573 -33.13 50.34 50.79
C LEU A 573 -34.51 50.53 51.40
N LEU A 574 -35.35 49.49 51.38
CA LEU A 574 -36.69 49.53 51.97
C LEU A 574 -36.64 49.51 53.51
N ASN A 575 -35.69 48.80 54.12
CA ASN A 575 -35.46 48.83 55.57
C ASN A 575 -35.01 50.22 56.04
N ASP A 576 -34.13 50.87 55.27
CA ASP A 576 -33.74 52.27 55.45
C ASP A 576 -34.94 53.22 55.39
N GLU A 577 -35.87 53.00 54.44
CA GLU A 577 -37.10 53.76 54.31
C GLU A 577 -38.06 53.53 55.48
N ILE A 578 -38.20 52.28 55.93
CA ILE A 578 -38.99 51.89 57.12
C ILE A 578 -38.46 52.57 58.37
N GLU A 579 -37.15 52.53 58.64
CA GLU A 579 -36.55 53.22 59.79
C GLU A 579 -36.73 54.74 59.70
N ARG A 580 -36.55 55.35 58.52
CA ARG A 580 -36.85 56.79 58.35
C ARG A 580 -38.32 57.10 58.64
N LYS A 581 -39.27 56.31 58.10
CA LYS A 581 -40.71 56.52 58.33
C LYS A 581 -41.06 56.32 59.80
N LYS A 582 -40.54 55.28 60.45
CA LYS A 582 -40.69 54.97 61.89
C LYS A 582 -40.26 56.14 62.80
N ASN A 583 -39.11 56.75 62.49
CA ASN A 583 -38.60 57.91 63.22
C ASN A 583 -39.43 59.20 63.00
N THR A 584 -40.33 59.21 62.01
CA THR A 584 -41.25 60.32 61.69
C THR A 584 -42.74 59.97 61.86
N LEU A 585 -43.04 58.83 62.47
CA LEU A 585 -44.38 58.26 62.53
C LEU A 585 -45.27 58.97 63.57
N ASP A 586 -46.34 59.62 63.12
CA ASP A 586 -47.42 60.06 64.01
C ASP A 586 -48.36 58.90 64.31
N MET A 587 -48.33 58.40 65.55
CA MET A 587 -49.17 57.29 66.02
C MET A 587 -50.67 57.64 66.13
N TYR A 588 -51.06 58.89 65.91
CA TYR A 588 -52.46 59.32 65.85
C TYR A 588 -52.94 59.60 64.42
N SER A 589 -52.03 59.58 63.43
CA SER A 589 -52.33 59.70 62.01
C SER A 589 -52.59 58.32 61.40
N SER A 590 -53.85 58.01 61.10
CA SER A 590 -54.22 56.76 60.44
C SER A 590 -53.54 56.58 59.08
N SER A 591 -53.31 57.68 58.35
CA SER A 591 -52.63 57.66 57.05
C SER A 591 -51.13 57.34 57.18
N ASP A 592 -50.45 57.83 58.22
CA ASP A 592 -49.03 57.51 58.42
C ASP A 592 -48.82 56.08 58.91
N ILE A 593 -49.73 55.57 59.75
CA ILE A 593 -49.78 54.15 60.14
C ILE A 593 -50.03 53.27 58.91
N GLU A 594 -50.96 53.63 58.03
CA GLU A 594 -51.23 52.87 56.80
C GLU A 594 -50.02 52.86 55.85
N GLN A 595 -49.36 54.01 55.65
CA GLN A 595 -48.12 54.08 54.86
C GLN A 595 -47.00 53.21 55.47
N TYR A 596 -46.80 53.27 56.78
CA TYR A 596 -45.80 52.45 57.48
C TYR A 596 -46.10 50.94 57.34
N ASN A 597 -47.35 50.54 57.57
CA ASN A 597 -47.78 49.16 57.39
C ASN A 597 -47.63 48.67 55.94
N ASN A 598 -47.85 49.54 54.96
CA ASN A 598 -47.62 49.22 53.54
C ASN A 598 -46.13 48.99 53.22
N LEU A 599 -45.22 49.77 53.82
CA LEU A 599 -43.77 49.52 53.70
C LEU A 599 -43.38 48.18 54.35
N ILE A 600 -43.88 47.89 55.56
CA ILE A 600 -43.65 46.61 56.26
C ILE A 600 -44.20 45.43 55.45
N ASN A 601 -45.41 45.54 54.88
CA ASN A 601 -45.99 44.50 54.03
C ASN A 601 -45.16 44.26 52.76
N LYS A 602 -44.67 45.34 52.12
CA LYS A 602 -43.76 45.24 50.97
C LYS A 602 -42.42 44.57 51.35
N TYR A 603 -41.88 44.90 52.51
CA TYR A 603 -40.63 44.33 53.03
C TYR A 603 -40.77 42.83 53.31
N ASN A 604 -41.83 42.42 54.01
CA ASN A 604 -42.14 41.01 54.24
C ASN A 604 -42.33 40.24 52.92
N SER A 605 -43.04 40.82 51.95
CA SER A 605 -43.23 40.20 50.63
C SER A 605 -41.92 40.08 49.83
N LEU A 606 -40.98 41.03 49.96
CA LEU A 606 -39.66 40.93 49.36
C LEU A 606 -38.79 39.87 50.05
N LEU A 607 -38.86 39.73 51.37
CA LEU A 607 -38.18 38.67 52.12
C LEU A 607 -38.69 37.28 51.72
N GLU A 608 -40.01 37.05 51.69
CA GLU A 608 -40.61 35.78 51.25
C GLU A 608 -40.18 35.42 49.81
N ASN A 609 -40.10 36.43 48.93
CA ASN A 609 -39.61 36.26 47.58
C ASN A 609 -38.11 35.87 47.56
N GLN A 610 -37.27 36.61 48.28
CA GLN A 610 -35.83 36.33 48.38
C GLN A 610 -35.56 34.94 48.97
N GLU A 611 -36.29 34.53 50.01
CA GLU A 611 -36.20 33.19 50.61
C GLU A 611 -36.58 32.10 49.60
N SER A 612 -37.66 32.29 48.85
CA SER A 612 -38.05 31.39 47.75
C SER A 612 -36.94 31.27 46.69
N MET A 613 -36.31 32.39 46.31
CA MET A 613 -35.19 32.40 45.36
C MET A 613 -33.94 31.72 45.91
N ILE A 614 -33.61 31.93 47.20
CA ILE A 614 -32.49 31.25 47.88
C ILE A 614 -32.74 29.73 47.93
N ASN A 615 -33.98 29.29 48.15
CA ASN A 615 -34.32 27.87 48.12
C ASN A 615 -34.16 27.25 46.72
N VAL A 616 -34.55 27.96 45.66
CA VAL A 616 -34.31 27.52 44.27
C VAL A 616 -32.81 27.53 43.92
N TYR A 617 -32.08 28.56 44.33
CA TYR A 617 -30.63 28.67 44.18
C TYR A 617 -29.91 27.50 44.87
N ASN A 618 -30.23 27.22 46.13
CA ASN A 618 -29.66 26.12 46.90
C ASN A 618 -30.00 24.76 46.27
N ALA A 619 -31.22 24.57 45.77
CA ALA A 619 -31.57 23.37 45.03
C ALA A 619 -30.73 23.21 43.75
N LYS A 620 -30.48 24.31 43.02
CA LYS A 620 -29.65 24.33 41.80
C LYS A 620 -28.16 24.16 42.07
N VAL A 621 -27.65 24.71 43.16
CA VAL A 621 -26.28 24.48 43.66
C VAL A 621 -26.11 23.03 44.13
N ASN A 622 -27.10 22.46 44.82
CA ASN A 622 -27.07 21.05 45.21
C ASN A 622 -27.13 20.12 43.98
N GLU A 623 -27.95 20.45 42.97
CA GLU A 623 -27.96 19.77 41.67
C GLU A 623 -26.57 19.84 41.03
N LEU A 624 -25.97 21.04 40.93
CA LEU A 624 -24.63 21.26 40.36
C LEU A 624 -23.53 20.49 41.11
N ASN A 625 -23.54 20.54 42.44
CA ASN A 625 -22.59 19.83 43.32
C ASN A 625 -22.80 18.31 43.33
N SER A 626 -24.02 17.84 43.03
CA SER A 626 -24.33 16.41 42.91
C SER A 626 -23.89 15.81 41.58
N ILE A 627 -23.67 16.64 40.54
CA ILE A 627 -23.04 16.21 39.29
C ILE A 627 -21.54 16.01 39.55
N ASN A 628 -21.21 14.81 40.04
CA ASN A 628 -19.84 14.34 40.08
C ASN A 628 -19.35 14.11 38.65
N ILE A 629 -18.80 15.15 37.99
CA ILE A 629 -18.32 15.02 36.61
C ILE A 629 -17.16 14.03 36.57
N ILE A 630 -17.33 12.94 35.83
CA ILE A 630 -16.22 12.11 35.37
C ILE A 630 -15.80 12.59 33.98
N SER A 631 -14.48 12.72 33.79
CA SER A 631 -13.86 12.94 32.49
C SER A 631 -13.03 11.73 32.13
N GLY A 632 -13.32 11.10 31.00
CA GLY A 632 -12.48 10.06 30.42
C GLY A 632 -11.79 10.55 29.16
N ALA A 633 -10.61 10.03 28.85
CA ALA A 633 -9.86 10.37 27.65
C ALA A 633 -9.11 9.16 27.07
N ILE A 634 -9.21 9.03 25.75
CA ILE A 634 -8.43 8.07 24.96
C ILE A 634 -7.46 8.87 24.09
N PHE A 635 -6.18 8.49 24.18
CA PHE A 635 -5.08 9.10 23.45
C PHE A 635 -4.63 8.14 22.34
N SER A 636 -4.82 8.53 21.09
CA SER A 636 -4.60 7.63 19.94
C SER A 636 -3.46 8.13 19.07
N ILE A 637 -2.50 7.24 18.78
CA ILE A 637 -1.40 7.48 17.84
C ILE A 637 -1.28 6.32 16.83
N GLY A 638 -1.42 6.66 15.54
CA GLY A 638 -1.59 5.65 14.47
C GLY A 638 -0.30 5.26 13.73
N GLY A 639 -0.10 3.95 13.55
CA GLY A 639 0.85 3.29 12.64
C GLY A 639 0.14 2.18 11.82
N GLY A 640 0.78 1.63 10.79
CA GLY A 640 0.14 0.78 9.76
C GLY A 640 0.83 -0.57 9.50
N ILE A 641 0.49 -1.17 8.34
CA ILE A 641 0.22 -2.62 8.21
C ILE A 641 0.08 -3.04 6.71
N SER A 642 0.30 -4.31 6.31
CA SER A 642 0.43 -4.80 4.89
C SER A 642 -0.83 -5.48 4.23
N LEU A 643 -0.72 -6.16 3.06
CA LEU A 643 -1.84 -6.76 2.26
C LEU A 643 -1.50 -8.06 1.45
N ASN A 644 -1.06 -9.17 2.06
CA ASN A 644 -0.50 -10.31 1.30
C ASN A 644 -1.48 -11.04 0.33
N PRO A 645 -1.23 -11.12 -1.00
CA PRO A 645 -2.13 -11.78 -1.96
C PRO A 645 -2.28 -13.30 -1.82
N ARG A 646 -1.50 -13.99 -0.99
CA ARG A 646 -1.76 -15.41 -0.68
C ARG A 646 -3.06 -15.64 0.10
N GLU A 647 -3.67 -14.56 0.57
CA GLU A 647 -4.87 -14.58 1.40
C GLU A 647 -6.16 -14.61 0.57
N PHE A 648 -6.12 -14.33 -0.74
CA PHE A 648 -7.31 -14.32 -1.63
C PHE A 648 -8.15 -15.60 -1.52
N LYS A 649 -9.47 -15.46 -1.63
CA LYS A 649 -10.38 -16.60 -1.57
C LYS A 649 -10.13 -17.58 -2.72
N GLN A 650 -10.04 -18.87 -2.39
CA GLN A 650 -9.97 -19.93 -3.40
C GLN A 650 -11.13 -19.84 -4.40
N ILE A 651 -10.79 -20.01 -5.69
CA ILE A 651 -11.73 -19.92 -6.80
C ILE A 651 -12.74 -21.06 -6.74
N VAL A 652 -14.02 -20.73 -6.86
CA VAL A 652 -15.12 -21.70 -6.78
C VAL A 652 -15.44 -22.23 -8.17
N ILE A 653 -15.06 -23.47 -8.47
CA ILE A 653 -15.45 -24.13 -9.73
C ILE A 653 -16.90 -24.62 -9.60
N ASN A 654 -17.84 -23.93 -10.25
CA ASN A 654 -19.27 -24.27 -10.26
C ASN A 654 -19.96 -23.79 -11.55
N LYS A 655 -20.07 -24.68 -12.55
CA LYS A 655 -20.69 -24.40 -13.85
C LYS A 655 -22.19 -24.05 -13.76
N ASP A 656 -22.87 -24.58 -12.75
CA ASP A 656 -24.31 -24.35 -12.52
C ASP A 656 -24.59 -23.11 -11.66
N SER A 657 -23.56 -22.35 -11.28
CA SER A 657 -23.70 -21.09 -10.55
C SER A 657 -24.69 -20.15 -11.27
N PRO A 658 -25.62 -19.48 -10.54
CA PRO A 658 -26.51 -18.48 -11.14
C PRO A 658 -25.76 -17.38 -11.90
N ALA A 659 -24.58 -16.98 -11.42
CA ALA A 659 -23.75 -15.96 -12.05
C ALA A 659 -23.18 -16.43 -13.40
N ILE A 660 -22.68 -17.68 -13.49
CA ILE A 660 -22.22 -18.29 -14.74
C ILE A 660 -23.36 -18.42 -15.75
N ARG A 661 -24.54 -18.88 -15.28
CA ARG A 661 -25.75 -18.96 -16.13
C ARG A 661 -26.24 -17.59 -16.61
N GLU A 662 -26.04 -16.52 -15.84
CA GLU A 662 -26.31 -15.16 -16.31
C GLU A 662 -25.36 -14.77 -17.45
N ILE A 663 -24.05 -14.97 -17.32
CA ILE A 663 -23.10 -14.65 -18.41
C ILE A 663 -23.42 -15.45 -19.68
N PHE A 664 -23.73 -16.74 -19.60
CA PHE A 664 -24.16 -17.52 -20.78
C PHE A 664 -25.42 -16.95 -21.46
N LYS A 665 -26.41 -16.53 -20.66
CA LYS A 665 -27.62 -15.88 -21.16
C LYS A 665 -27.29 -14.56 -21.84
N VAL A 666 -26.48 -13.70 -21.20
CA VAL A 666 -26.02 -12.41 -21.76
C VAL A 666 -25.28 -12.63 -23.07
N LYS A 667 -24.30 -13.56 -23.10
CA LYS A 667 -23.50 -13.93 -24.27
C LYS A 667 -24.38 -14.28 -25.48
N SER A 668 -25.48 -15.02 -25.28
CA SER A 668 -26.43 -15.36 -26.36
C SER A 668 -27.24 -14.17 -26.91
N GLN A 669 -27.26 -13.03 -26.22
CA GLN A 669 -28.08 -11.84 -26.52
C GLN A 669 -27.24 -10.64 -26.98
N LEU A 670 -25.92 -10.68 -26.80
CA LEU A 670 -24.98 -9.64 -27.18
C LEU A 670 -25.07 -9.32 -28.68
N LYS A 671 -25.15 -8.02 -29.00
CA LYS A 671 -25.09 -7.48 -30.36
C LYS A 671 -23.87 -6.59 -30.52
N PHE A 672 -23.16 -6.74 -31.63
CA PHE A 672 -21.96 -6.00 -31.99
C PHE A 672 -22.28 -4.52 -32.26
N VAL A 673 -21.53 -3.60 -31.62
CA VAL A 673 -21.68 -2.14 -31.73
C VAL A 673 -20.29 -1.50 -31.57
N GLY A 674 -19.64 -1.13 -32.67
CA GLY A 674 -18.24 -0.67 -32.62
C GLY A 674 -17.30 -1.81 -32.24
N ASN A 675 -16.27 -1.55 -31.44
CA ASN A 675 -15.36 -2.62 -30.97
C ASN A 675 -15.90 -3.36 -29.74
N ILE A 676 -17.13 -3.07 -29.31
CA ILE A 676 -17.79 -3.70 -28.16
C ILE A 676 -19.11 -4.38 -28.54
N SER A 677 -19.65 -5.19 -27.63
CA SER A 677 -20.98 -5.79 -27.77
C SER A 677 -21.88 -5.39 -26.60
N LYS A 678 -23.19 -5.22 -26.83
CA LYS A 678 -24.16 -4.78 -25.81
C LYS A 678 -25.40 -5.68 -25.75
N SER A 679 -25.97 -5.84 -24.56
CA SER A 679 -27.28 -6.45 -24.32
C SER A 679 -27.91 -5.90 -23.03
N GLY A 680 -28.91 -5.02 -23.15
CA GLY A 680 -29.47 -4.33 -21.99
C GLY A 680 -28.44 -3.40 -21.34
N ASP A 681 -28.24 -3.55 -20.03
CA ASP A 681 -27.19 -2.87 -19.26
C ASP A 681 -25.81 -3.51 -19.41
N TRP A 682 -25.73 -4.74 -19.93
CA TRP A 682 -24.46 -5.44 -20.13
C TRP A 682 -23.70 -4.97 -21.37
N MET A 683 -22.39 -4.86 -21.21
CA MET A 683 -21.41 -4.65 -22.26
C MET A 683 -20.31 -5.72 -22.18
N ARG A 684 -19.66 -5.98 -23.31
CA ARG A 684 -18.49 -6.84 -23.43
C ARG A 684 -17.50 -6.23 -24.40
N SER A 685 -16.19 -6.33 -24.13
CA SER A 685 -15.18 -6.12 -25.18
C SER A 685 -15.38 -7.14 -26.32
N ASN A 686 -14.87 -6.85 -27.52
CA ASN A 686 -14.69 -7.85 -28.57
C ASN A 686 -13.19 -8.12 -28.79
N VAL A 687 -12.87 -8.98 -29.74
CA VAL A 687 -11.52 -9.11 -30.29
C VAL A 687 -11.57 -8.74 -31.77
N THR A 688 -10.74 -7.78 -32.16
CA THR A 688 -10.61 -7.27 -33.52
C THR A 688 -9.16 -7.46 -34.00
N ASN A 689 -8.21 -6.76 -33.39
CA ASN A 689 -6.77 -6.88 -33.63
C ASN A 689 -6.04 -6.81 -32.28
N GLY A 690 -5.50 -7.94 -31.82
CA GLY A 690 -4.67 -8.00 -30.61
C GLY A 690 -3.25 -7.47 -30.84
N GLY A 691 -2.59 -7.02 -29.78
CA GLY A 691 -1.15 -6.72 -29.79
C GLY A 691 -0.73 -5.67 -28.76
N SER A 692 0.57 -5.61 -28.50
CA SER A 692 1.24 -4.58 -27.70
C SER A 692 1.15 -3.19 -28.31
N ARG A 693 1.17 -2.17 -27.45
CA ARG A 693 1.38 -0.76 -27.83
C ARG A 693 2.87 -0.50 -28.01
N ILE A 694 3.22 0.34 -29.00
CA ILE A 694 4.59 0.84 -29.19
C ILE A 694 4.71 2.24 -28.57
N ASN A 695 5.59 2.38 -27.60
CA ASN A 695 5.88 3.62 -26.89
C ASN A 695 7.10 4.30 -27.53
N LYS A 696 6.87 5.50 -28.08
CA LYS A 696 7.94 6.26 -28.73
C LYS A 696 8.91 6.82 -27.69
N LEU A 697 10.20 6.58 -27.91
CA LEU A 697 11.29 7.19 -27.16
C LEU A 697 11.74 8.51 -27.81
N PRO A 698 12.33 9.45 -27.05
CA PRO A 698 12.86 10.71 -27.59
C PRO A 698 14.03 10.47 -28.55
N ASP A 699 14.24 11.38 -29.50
CA ASP A 699 15.28 11.27 -30.52
C ASP A 699 16.70 11.46 -29.93
N ILE A 700 17.48 10.38 -29.84
CA ILE A 700 18.86 10.41 -29.35
C ILE A 700 19.86 10.67 -30.47
N SER A 701 20.64 11.75 -30.33
CA SER A 701 21.76 12.07 -31.22
C SER A 701 23.06 12.28 -30.45
N TRP A 702 24.01 11.35 -30.63
CA TRP A 702 25.36 11.47 -30.08
C TRP A 702 26.26 12.30 -31.00
N THR A 703 26.78 13.40 -30.49
CA THR A 703 27.89 14.15 -31.07
C THR A 703 29.22 13.67 -30.45
N SER A 704 30.32 13.75 -31.19
CA SER A 704 31.65 13.45 -30.66
C SER A 704 32.61 14.62 -30.90
N SER A 705 33.52 14.80 -29.94
CA SER A 705 34.59 15.78 -29.99
C SER A 705 35.88 15.14 -29.49
N LYS A 706 37.02 15.62 -29.99
CA LYS A 706 38.34 15.17 -29.59
C LYS A 706 39.16 16.36 -29.12
N SER A 707 39.73 16.27 -27.93
CA SER A 707 40.56 17.32 -27.35
C SER A 707 42.00 17.25 -27.86
N GLU A 708 42.77 18.32 -27.63
CA GLU A 708 44.19 18.38 -27.98
C GLU A 708 45.05 17.34 -27.23
N ASN A 709 44.65 16.92 -26.02
CA ASN A 709 45.33 15.87 -25.26
C ASN A 709 44.97 14.44 -25.74
N GLY A 710 44.11 14.33 -26.75
CA GLY A 710 43.70 13.07 -27.35
C GLY A 710 42.46 12.43 -26.71
N SER A 711 41.91 12.99 -25.63
CA SER A 711 40.66 12.50 -25.05
C SER A 711 39.50 12.63 -26.04
N ILE A 712 38.60 11.64 -26.03
CA ILE A 712 37.40 11.63 -26.87
C ILE A 712 36.20 11.83 -25.94
N LYS A 713 35.41 12.85 -26.21
CA LYS A 713 34.17 13.16 -25.50
C LYS A 713 32.98 12.97 -26.43
N TYR A 714 32.09 12.05 -26.07
CA TYR A 714 30.76 11.94 -26.65
C TYR A 714 29.78 12.77 -25.83
N THR A 715 28.87 13.46 -26.50
CA THR A 715 27.81 14.28 -25.90
C THR A 715 26.50 14.11 -26.63
N TYR A 716 25.46 13.78 -25.89
CA TYR A 716 24.05 13.87 -26.30
C TYR A 716 23.40 14.99 -25.48
N ARG A 717 22.49 15.74 -26.10
CA ARG A 717 21.62 16.71 -25.41
C ARG A 717 20.26 16.77 -26.09
N THR A 718 19.18 16.84 -25.31
CA THR A 718 17.82 17.10 -25.80
C THR A 718 17.52 18.60 -25.85
N ASP A 719 16.47 18.97 -26.60
CA ASP A 719 15.89 20.32 -26.55
C ASP A 719 15.30 20.66 -25.16
N PHE A 720 15.01 19.65 -24.33
CA PHE A 720 14.51 19.80 -22.97
C PHE A 720 15.62 19.99 -21.91
N GLY A 721 16.89 19.90 -22.31
CA GLY A 721 18.05 20.20 -21.47
C GLY A 721 18.76 18.97 -20.90
N ASP A 722 18.18 17.78 -21.03
CA ASP A 722 18.82 16.51 -20.70
C ASP A 722 20.16 16.39 -21.42
N SER A 723 21.12 15.73 -20.80
CA SER A 723 22.40 15.45 -21.43
C SER A 723 23.03 14.17 -20.93
N ALA A 724 23.67 13.44 -21.84
CA ALA A 724 24.59 12.37 -21.51
C ALA A 724 25.96 12.72 -22.08
N SER A 725 27.01 12.41 -21.34
CA SER A 725 28.39 12.63 -21.77
C SER A 725 29.28 11.48 -21.34
N VAL A 726 30.20 11.07 -22.21
CA VAL A 726 31.19 10.05 -21.89
C VAL A 726 32.55 10.51 -22.37
N GLU A 727 33.50 10.56 -21.44
CA GLU A 727 34.86 11.04 -21.67
C GLU A 727 35.87 9.91 -21.50
N PHE A 728 36.66 9.71 -22.56
CA PHE A 728 37.68 8.68 -22.66
C PHE A 728 39.08 9.31 -22.53
N PHE A 729 39.85 8.91 -21.52
CA PHE A 729 41.19 9.43 -21.25
C PHE A 729 42.25 8.33 -21.34
N ASN A 730 43.52 8.73 -21.48
CA ASN A 730 44.72 7.89 -21.31
C ASN A 730 44.60 6.48 -21.91
N ASN A 731 44.42 6.37 -23.23
CA ASN A 731 44.29 5.09 -23.93
C ASN A 731 43.18 4.14 -23.41
N LEU A 732 42.07 4.70 -22.91
CA LEU A 732 40.93 3.98 -22.31
C LEU A 732 41.21 3.38 -20.92
N ASN A 733 42.32 3.75 -20.26
CA ASN A 733 42.60 3.34 -18.88
C ASN A 733 41.75 4.10 -17.85
N TYR A 734 41.23 5.28 -18.21
CA TYR A 734 40.25 6.03 -17.40
C TYR A 734 39.08 6.46 -18.28
N VAL A 735 37.87 6.20 -17.80
CA VAL A 735 36.61 6.55 -18.48
C VAL A 735 35.65 7.13 -17.46
N GLN A 736 34.93 8.17 -17.86
CA GLN A 736 33.89 8.81 -17.06
C GLN A 736 32.61 8.98 -17.88
N TYR A 737 31.52 8.38 -17.42
CA TYR A 737 30.15 8.57 -17.88
C TYR A 737 29.49 9.58 -16.93
N ASN A 738 28.78 10.56 -17.47
CA ASN A 738 27.86 11.43 -16.73
C ASN A 738 26.57 11.52 -17.53
N ILE A 739 25.47 10.99 -16.99
CA ILE A 739 24.12 11.06 -17.53
C ILE A 739 23.32 11.95 -16.57
N ASN A 740 22.67 12.98 -17.08
CA ASN A 740 21.84 13.91 -16.34
C ASN A 740 20.59 14.22 -17.19
N MET A 741 19.50 13.51 -16.94
CA MET A 741 18.22 13.66 -17.63
C MET A 741 17.11 13.85 -16.58
N GLU A 742 16.46 15.01 -16.55
CA GLU A 742 15.54 15.48 -15.48
C GLU A 742 15.90 15.04 -14.03
N ALA A 743 15.40 13.87 -13.58
CA ALA A 743 15.61 13.31 -12.24
C ALA A 743 16.56 12.09 -12.20
N TYR A 744 17.12 11.68 -13.35
CA TYR A 744 18.06 10.59 -13.52
C TYR A 744 19.48 11.15 -13.64
N ASN A 745 20.28 11.01 -12.57
CA ASN A 745 21.67 11.47 -12.52
C ASN A 745 22.62 10.32 -12.18
N ASP A 746 23.31 9.81 -13.19
CA ASP A 746 24.27 8.71 -13.08
C ASP A 746 25.68 9.18 -13.45
N ILE A 747 26.65 8.95 -12.57
CA ILE A 747 28.07 9.22 -12.78
C ILE A 747 28.82 7.92 -12.54
N VAL A 748 29.44 7.38 -13.59
CA VAL A 748 30.23 6.13 -13.51
C VAL A 748 31.64 6.43 -13.99
N LYS A 749 32.62 6.28 -13.10
CA LYS A 749 34.04 6.43 -13.40
C LYS A 749 34.70 5.06 -13.21
N TYR A 750 35.68 4.73 -14.04
CA TYR A 750 36.58 3.63 -13.72
C TYR A 750 38.00 3.87 -14.17
N SER A 751 38.94 3.27 -13.42
CA SER A 751 40.37 3.35 -13.66
C SER A 751 40.99 1.95 -13.62
N LYS A 752 41.41 1.45 -14.79
CA LYS A 752 42.08 0.13 -14.92
C LYS A 752 43.47 0.12 -14.27
N GLU A 753 44.12 1.28 -14.18
CA GLU A 753 45.40 1.46 -13.49
C GLU A 753 45.26 1.40 -11.96
N LYS A 754 44.13 1.85 -11.41
CA LYS A 754 43.86 1.87 -9.96
C LYS A 754 43.06 0.67 -9.47
N ASN A 755 42.60 -0.22 -10.36
CA ASN A 755 41.64 -1.29 -10.04
C ASN A 755 40.40 -0.76 -9.31
N LEU A 756 39.85 0.35 -9.79
CA LEU A 756 38.79 1.10 -9.10
C LEU A 756 37.65 1.45 -10.05
N ILE A 757 36.42 1.29 -9.55
CA ILE A 757 35.18 1.80 -10.12
C ILE A 757 34.57 2.76 -9.09
N GLU A 758 34.10 3.94 -9.50
CA GLU A 758 33.39 4.89 -8.64
C GLU A 758 32.03 5.17 -9.30
N VAL A 759 30.93 4.95 -8.57
CA VAL A 759 29.57 5.07 -9.10
C VAL A 759 28.69 5.95 -8.23
N THR A 760 27.86 6.75 -8.88
CA THR A 760 26.71 7.45 -8.29
C THR A 760 25.55 7.18 -9.25
N HIS A 761 24.42 6.69 -8.75
CA HIS A 761 23.22 6.50 -9.58
C HIS A 761 22.03 7.22 -8.93
N GLY A 762 21.02 7.59 -9.72
CA GLY A 762 19.82 8.28 -9.19
C GLY A 762 19.09 7.50 -8.07
N ILE A 763 19.20 6.17 -8.07
CA ILE A 763 18.64 5.27 -7.03
C ILE A 763 19.51 5.16 -5.76
N PHE A 764 20.69 5.78 -5.74
CA PHE A 764 21.65 5.67 -4.65
C PHE A 764 21.86 7.03 -3.96
N PRO A 765 21.78 7.10 -2.62
CA PRO A 765 21.84 8.37 -1.90
C PRO A 765 23.25 9.00 -1.85
N GLN A 766 24.28 8.32 -2.37
CA GLN A 766 25.68 8.73 -2.30
C GLN A 766 26.55 8.02 -3.35
N GLU A 767 27.79 8.50 -3.53
CA GLU A 767 28.82 7.81 -4.31
C GLU A 767 29.26 6.51 -3.59
N TYR A 768 29.57 5.47 -4.37
CA TYR A 768 30.10 4.19 -3.94
C TYR A 768 31.38 3.84 -4.70
N LYS A 769 32.27 3.07 -4.07
CA LYS A 769 33.57 2.68 -4.63
C LYS A 769 33.73 1.17 -4.68
N GLY A 770 33.88 0.65 -5.90
CA GLY A 770 34.14 -0.75 -6.20
C GLY A 770 35.63 -1.02 -6.35
N GLU A 771 36.25 -1.65 -5.35
CA GLU A 771 37.63 -2.15 -5.44
C GLU A 771 37.67 -3.49 -6.20
N VAL A 772 38.48 -3.57 -7.25
CA VAL A 772 38.63 -4.76 -8.09
C VAL A 772 39.77 -5.64 -7.57
N SER A 773 39.50 -6.93 -7.38
CA SER A 773 40.51 -7.92 -6.96
C SER A 773 41.66 -8.04 -7.96
N SER A 774 42.83 -8.47 -7.48
CA SER A 774 44.01 -8.67 -8.33
C SER A 774 43.84 -9.73 -9.44
N ASP A 775 42.84 -10.60 -9.33
CA ASP A 775 42.46 -11.56 -10.37
C ASP A 775 41.27 -11.12 -11.25
N GLY A 776 40.71 -9.94 -10.99
CA GLY A 776 39.59 -9.34 -11.72
C GLY A 776 38.22 -9.99 -11.49
N LYS A 777 38.11 -11.02 -10.63
CA LYS A 777 36.88 -11.82 -10.49
C LYS A 777 35.99 -11.42 -9.32
N ARG A 778 36.46 -10.58 -8.41
CA ARG A 778 35.67 -10.05 -7.30
C ARG A 778 35.79 -8.53 -7.27
N ILE A 779 34.66 -7.86 -7.14
CA ILE A 779 34.59 -6.41 -6.97
C ILE A 779 33.80 -6.15 -5.70
N VAL A 780 34.34 -5.34 -4.80
CA VAL A 780 33.73 -5.03 -3.50
C VAL A 780 33.36 -3.56 -3.47
N PHE A 781 32.06 -3.28 -3.44
CA PHE A 781 31.53 -1.93 -3.33
C PHE A 781 31.34 -1.52 -1.87
N SER A 782 31.91 -0.38 -1.50
CA SER A 782 31.70 0.30 -0.22
C SER A 782 31.20 1.73 -0.40
N LYS A 783 30.66 2.29 0.68
CA LYS A 783 30.49 3.74 0.88
C LYS A 783 31.85 4.46 0.93
#